data_AF-A0AAE0UM55-F1
#
_entry.id   AF-A0AAE0UM55-F1
#
_cell.length_a   1.000
_cell.length_b   1.000
_cell.length_c   1.000
_cell.angle_alpha   90.00
_cell.angle_beta   90.00
_cell.angle_gamma   90.00
#
_symmetry.space_group_name_H-M   'P 1'
#
loop_
_entity.id
_entity.type
_entity.pdbx_description
1 polymer ?
#
loop_
_entity_poly.entity_id
_entity_poly.type
_entity_poly.pdbx_seq_one_letter_code
_entity_poly.pdbx_strand_id
1 'polypeptide(L)'
;MPFLTQPSLFIRAWDRHRNLEKAYDRVPREELWYCMRKSGVAEKYVRVVKDMYERSRTVVSCAVGQTEEFKVEVGLHQGSALSPFLFAIVMDQLSEEVRQESPWTMMFADDIVICSESREQVEESLERWRFALERRGMKVSRSKTEYMCVNEREGSGTIRLQGEEVKVVQEFKYLGSTVQSNGECGKEVKKRVQAGWNGWRKVSGVLCDRKISARIKGKVYRTVVRPAMLYGLETVSLRNRQESELEVAELKMLRFSLGVTRLDRIRNEYIRGTAHVGRLGDKVREARLRWFGLVQRRESEHIGRTWSCQAGGKEEGQRGDERTPFFHGHVFENSPPGSRVNGLSIPGRRIDAQRWCSGSGAYLKLLGDGSDDFRVFAHHGRGHMQLKTASVLDREERAEYVLDVGLCCAGCASAEHVVSRVASVRVDVLDTNDHEPAFRHADVKITLDDATALRSVVYKVAAKDTDSGKNAELIYYALPRNGSFYVVPKTGEVLLVDSILGLASPIKFSVFARDRGWPSRTGRQMKVEISPRQWPAALPPSSRLLRKSRAVLEPSEPVSVSVSEDAAISSVIMNLNPVRFQSASFELLYPETESAPVTVNRESGDLVISSSLDRETEPVLEITVKVQDKRGKAHIQRSPFTLI
;
A
#
# COMPACT_ATOMS: atom_id res chain seq x y z
N MET A 1 4.93 -4.88 16.70
CA MET A 1 4.99 -3.58 17.35
C MET A 1 6.37 -3.44 17.98
N PRO A 2 7.31 -2.63 17.46
CA PRO A 2 8.62 -2.37 18.12
C PRO A 2 8.51 -1.35 19.27
N PHE A 3 7.29 -1.05 19.72
CA PHE A 3 6.87 0.23 20.29
C PHE A 3 7.02 0.33 21.83
N LEU A 4 7.71 -0.60 22.50
CA LEU A 4 7.55 -0.78 23.95
C LEU A 4 8.89 -0.77 24.70
N THR A 5 9.54 0.40 24.74
CA THR A 5 10.74 0.64 25.56
C THR A 5 10.44 1.38 26.87
N GLN A 6 9.19 1.78 27.10
CA GLN A 6 8.73 2.41 28.35
C GLN A 6 7.72 1.51 29.07
N PRO A 7 7.58 1.62 30.41
CA PRO A 7 6.51 0.96 31.14
C PRO A 7 5.20 1.39 30.51
N SER A 8 4.59 0.46 29.81
CA SER A 8 3.37 0.67 29.06
C SER A 8 2.40 -0.31 29.64
N LEU A 9 1.53 0.21 30.49
CA LEU A 9 0.45 -0.57 31.05
C LEU A 9 -0.53 -0.90 29.93
N PHE A 10 -1.01 -2.14 29.86
CA PHE A 10 -2.06 -2.52 28.92
C PHE A 10 -3.26 -2.94 29.72
N ILE A 11 -4.37 -2.20 29.56
CA ILE A 11 -5.68 -2.70 29.94
C ILE A 11 -6.41 -3.15 28.69
N ARG A 12 -6.77 -4.43 28.62
CA ARG A 12 -7.83 -4.87 27.70
C ARG A 12 -9.14 -4.80 28.44
N ALA A 13 -9.86 -3.70 28.37
CA ALA A 13 -11.27 -3.78 28.73
C ALA A 13 -11.94 -4.59 27.60
N TRP A 14 -12.63 -5.69 27.93
CA TRP A 14 -13.75 -6.29 27.17
C TRP A 14 -13.68 -7.73 26.64
N ASP A 15 -14.90 -8.24 26.39
CA ASP A 15 -15.48 -9.52 26.79
C ASP A 15 -15.32 -10.69 25.79
N ARG A 16 -15.48 -11.91 26.27
CA ARG A 16 -15.28 -13.22 25.61
C ARG A 16 -15.75 -14.39 26.50
N HIS A 17 -16.34 -14.12 27.68
CA HIS A 17 -16.67 -15.15 28.67
C HIS A 17 -17.86 -14.80 29.59
N ARG A 18 -18.50 -13.63 29.43
CA ARG A 18 -19.90 -13.39 29.84
C ARG A 18 -20.66 -12.52 28.80
N ASN A 19 -20.49 -12.92 27.53
CA ASN A 19 -21.08 -12.49 26.26
C ASN A 19 -21.34 -10.99 25.95
N LEU A 20 -20.34 -10.36 25.32
CA LEU A 20 -20.37 -9.53 24.12
C LEU A 20 -20.15 -10.39 22.85
N GLU A 21 -20.83 -11.52 22.72
CA GLU A 21 -21.33 -11.92 21.38
C GLU A 21 -22.37 -10.90 20.84
N LYS A 22 -22.45 -9.71 21.45
CA LYS A 22 -23.61 -8.84 21.64
C LYS A 22 -23.22 -7.40 21.97
N ALA A 23 -22.00 -6.93 21.64
CA ALA A 23 -21.67 -5.50 21.77
C ALA A 23 -22.63 -4.65 20.95
N TYR A 24 -22.85 -5.09 19.72
CA TYR A 24 -23.94 -4.66 18.87
C TYR A 24 -25.29 -4.80 19.59
N ASP A 25 -25.62 -5.96 20.17
CA ASP A 25 -26.93 -6.23 20.77
C ASP A 25 -27.23 -5.45 22.08
N ARG A 26 -26.25 -4.77 22.68
CA ARG A 26 -26.42 -4.03 23.93
C ARG A 26 -26.46 -2.51 23.78
N VAL A 27 -26.22 -1.98 22.58
CA VAL A 27 -26.31 -0.55 22.33
C VAL A 27 -27.74 -0.07 22.58
N PRO A 28 -27.97 0.86 23.54
CA PRO A 28 -29.29 1.45 23.73
C PRO A 28 -29.69 2.26 22.50
N ARG A 29 -30.89 2.01 21.96
CA ARG A 29 -31.35 2.66 20.72
C ARG A 29 -31.53 4.17 20.89
N GLU A 30 -32.04 4.61 22.04
CA GLU A 30 -32.17 6.03 22.34
C GLU A 30 -30.82 6.76 22.35
N GLU A 31 -29.79 6.10 22.91
CA GLU A 31 -28.43 6.63 22.91
C GLU A 31 -27.86 6.70 21.49
N LEU A 32 -28.15 5.71 20.64
CA LEU A 32 -27.76 5.71 19.23
C LEU A 32 -28.36 6.91 18.49
N TRP A 33 -29.66 7.18 18.66
CA TRP A 33 -30.32 8.33 18.01
C TRP A 33 -29.72 9.65 18.49
N TYR A 34 -29.45 9.76 19.79
CA TYR A 34 -28.77 10.92 20.36
C TYR A 34 -27.37 11.11 19.77
N CYS A 35 -26.56 10.05 19.72
CA CYS A 35 -25.20 10.10 19.18
C CYS A 35 -25.20 10.49 17.70
N MET A 36 -26.11 9.94 16.88
CA MET A 36 -26.24 10.32 15.48
C MET A 36 -26.55 11.80 15.31
N ARG A 37 -27.49 12.34 16.10
CA ARG A 37 -27.83 13.78 16.05
C ARG A 37 -26.66 14.65 16.50
N LYS A 38 -25.99 14.27 17.58
CA LYS A 38 -24.82 15.00 18.11
C LYS A 38 -23.65 15.00 17.13
N SER A 39 -23.45 13.92 16.39
CA SER A 39 -22.45 13.84 15.30
C SER A 39 -22.86 14.59 14.02
N GLY A 40 -23.98 15.33 14.02
CA GLY A 40 -24.40 16.17 12.90
C GLY A 40 -25.13 15.42 11.78
N VAL A 41 -25.59 14.19 12.01
CA VAL A 41 -26.35 13.44 11.00
C VAL A 41 -27.72 14.08 10.81
N ALA A 42 -28.06 14.42 9.56
CA ALA A 42 -29.34 15.05 9.24
C ALA A 42 -30.54 14.20 9.67
N GLU A 43 -31.57 14.83 10.26
CA GLU A 43 -32.72 14.15 10.87
C GLU A 43 -33.45 13.20 9.90
N LYS A 44 -33.42 13.49 8.59
CA LYS A 44 -33.96 12.58 7.56
C LYS A 44 -33.32 11.19 7.60
N TYR A 45 -32.00 11.10 7.80
CA TYR A 45 -31.29 9.82 7.89
C TYR A 45 -31.52 9.17 9.24
N VAL A 46 -31.56 9.95 10.33
CA VAL A 46 -31.88 9.43 11.68
C VAL A 46 -33.26 8.75 11.66
N ARG A 47 -34.27 9.36 11.03
CA ARG A 47 -35.60 8.76 10.88
C ARG A 47 -35.59 7.46 10.08
N VAL A 48 -34.89 7.42 8.94
CA VAL A 48 -34.78 6.19 8.11
C VAL A 48 -34.12 5.07 8.89
N VAL A 49 -33.01 5.36 9.58
CA VAL A 49 -32.33 4.35 10.40
C VAL A 49 -33.25 3.94 11.55
N LYS A 50 -33.90 4.88 12.24
CA LYS A 50 -34.85 4.57 13.31
C LYS A 50 -35.96 3.62 12.84
N ASP A 51 -36.55 3.89 11.69
CA ASP A 51 -37.59 3.05 11.06
C ASP A 51 -37.08 1.62 10.77
N MET A 52 -35.82 1.46 10.33
CA MET A 52 -35.22 0.13 10.15
C MET A 52 -35.15 -0.70 11.44
N TYR A 53 -35.05 -0.05 12.61
CA TYR A 53 -34.98 -0.71 13.91
C TYR A 53 -36.36 -0.80 14.59
N GLU A 54 -37.35 -0.02 14.17
CA GLU A 54 -38.70 -0.09 14.73
C GLU A 54 -39.37 -1.42 14.37
N ARG A 55 -40.08 -2.02 15.35
CA ARG A 55 -40.83 -3.29 15.20
C ARG A 55 -40.01 -4.52 14.75
N SER A 56 -38.68 -4.48 14.84
CA SER A 56 -37.81 -5.62 14.56
C SER A 56 -38.16 -6.84 15.44
N ARG A 57 -38.48 -7.96 14.79
CA ARG A 57 -38.74 -9.27 15.43
C ARG A 57 -37.70 -10.27 14.98
N THR A 58 -37.31 -11.18 15.87
CA THR A 58 -36.30 -12.20 15.62
C THR A 58 -36.84 -13.57 15.99
N VAL A 59 -36.38 -14.59 15.24
CA VAL A 59 -36.63 -16.01 15.47
C VAL A 59 -35.28 -16.72 15.50
N VAL A 60 -35.08 -17.65 16.44
CA VAL A 60 -33.87 -18.48 16.48
C VAL A 60 -34.15 -19.81 15.80
N SER A 61 -33.37 -20.13 14.77
CA SER A 61 -33.45 -21.44 14.09
C SER A 61 -32.42 -22.39 14.69
N CYS A 62 -32.89 -23.42 15.40
CA CYS A 62 -32.08 -24.48 15.97
C CYS A 62 -32.27 -25.79 15.19
N ALA A 63 -31.41 -26.78 15.42
CA ALA A 63 -31.52 -28.11 14.80
C ALA A 63 -32.85 -28.84 15.13
N VAL A 64 -33.55 -28.40 16.18
CA VAL A 64 -34.82 -28.97 16.67
C VAL A 64 -36.05 -28.17 16.18
N GLY A 65 -35.85 -27.07 15.43
CA GLY A 65 -36.92 -26.21 14.93
C GLY A 65 -36.67 -24.71 15.17
N GLN A 66 -37.65 -23.90 14.80
CA GLN A 66 -37.65 -22.45 15.02
C GLN A 66 -38.34 -22.10 16.35
N THR A 67 -37.79 -21.11 17.07
CA THR A 67 -38.43 -20.57 18.27
C THR A 67 -39.63 -19.68 17.92
N GLU A 68 -40.42 -19.31 18.92
CA GLU A 68 -41.42 -18.26 18.77
C GLU A 68 -40.76 -16.89 18.48
N GLU A 69 -41.51 -16.01 17.79
CA GLU A 69 -41.07 -14.64 17.50
C GLU A 69 -40.96 -13.81 18.79
N PHE A 70 -39.82 -13.17 19.00
CA PHE A 70 -39.65 -12.18 20.08
C PHE A 70 -39.20 -10.82 19.53
N LYS A 71 -39.61 -9.75 20.21
CA LYS A 71 -39.22 -8.38 19.87
C LYS A 71 -37.79 -8.09 20.34
N VAL A 72 -37.03 -7.38 19.51
CA VAL A 72 -35.71 -6.87 19.86
C VAL A 72 -35.80 -5.38 20.12
N GLU A 73 -35.55 -4.97 21.37
CA GLU A 73 -35.65 -3.57 21.80
C GLU A 73 -34.29 -2.89 21.97
N VAL A 74 -33.22 -3.68 22.10
CA VAL A 74 -31.86 -3.19 22.33
C VAL A 74 -30.94 -3.72 21.24
N GLY A 75 -30.00 -2.89 20.83
CA GLY A 75 -28.89 -3.27 19.99
C GLY A 75 -29.07 -3.11 18.49
N LEU A 76 -27.96 -3.34 17.80
CA LEU A 76 -27.73 -3.18 16.37
C LEU A 76 -27.91 -4.51 15.63
N HIS A 77 -28.39 -4.48 14.38
CA HIS A 77 -28.58 -5.67 13.56
C HIS A 77 -27.24 -6.31 13.18
N GLN A 78 -26.93 -7.48 13.72
CA GLN A 78 -25.73 -8.22 13.32
C GLN A 78 -25.82 -8.68 11.86
N GLY A 79 -24.75 -8.49 11.10
CA GLY A 79 -24.71 -8.79 9.66
C GLY A 79 -25.19 -7.65 8.75
N SER A 80 -25.79 -6.58 9.29
CA SER A 80 -26.05 -5.36 8.52
C SER A 80 -24.74 -4.63 8.23
N ALA A 81 -24.57 -4.16 6.98
CA ALA A 81 -23.44 -3.35 6.57
C ALA A 81 -23.37 -1.98 7.31
N LEU A 82 -24.52 -1.50 7.82
CA LEU A 82 -24.61 -0.21 8.50
C LEU A 82 -24.22 -0.29 9.99
N SER A 83 -24.45 -1.45 10.64
CA SER A 83 -24.24 -1.61 12.07
C SER A 83 -22.82 -1.27 12.54
N PRO A 84 -21.73 -1.68 11.86
CA PRO A 84 -20.36 -1.31 12.28
C PRO A 84 -20.12 0.20 12.31
N PHE A 85 -20.71 0.93 11.36
CA PHE A 85 -20.59 2.38 11.30
C PHE A 85 -21.39 3.06 12.40
N LEU A 86 -22.61 2.59 12.67
CA LEU A 86 -23.43 3.08 13.79
C LEU A 86 -22.74 2.83 15.13
N PHE A 87 -22.13 1.66 15.30
CA PHE A 87 -21.33 1.35 16.48
C PHE A 87 -20.13 2.29 16.63
N ALA A 88 -19.43 2.59 15.53
CA ALA A 88 -18.31 3.53 15.54
C ALA A 88 -18.76 4.94 15.96
N ILE A 89 -19.91 5.44 15.50
CA ILE A 89 -20.47 6.74 15.91
C ILE A 89 -20.71 6.77 17.42
N VAL A 90 -21.32 5.72 17.96
CA VAL A 90 -21.58 5.61 19.40
C VAL A 90 -20.26 5.60 20.18
N MET A 91 -19.31 4.75 19.79
CA MET A 91 -18.00 4.68 20.44
C MET A 91 -17.22 5.99 20.37
N ASP A 92 -17.30 6.72 19.26
CA ASP A 92 -16.65 8.02 19.11
C ASP A 92 -17.21 9.04 20.12
N GLN A 93 -18.54 9.15 20.19
CA GLN A 93 -19.25 10.04 21.13
C GLN A 93 -19.08 9.68 22.61
N LEU A 94 -18.86 8.40 22.92
CA LEU A 94 -18.55 7.92 24.26
C LEU A 94 -17.10 8.20 24.66
N SER A 95 -16.22 8.14 23.67
CA SER A 95 -14.79 8.32 23.87
C SER A 95 -14.40 9.79 23.96
N GLU A 96 -15.18 10.71 23.40
CA GLU A 96 -14.85 12.15 23.29
C GLU A 96 -14.37 12.79 24.61
N GLU A 97 -14.94 12.40 25.76
CA GLU A 97 -14.60 12.98 27.07
C GLU A 97 -13.39 12.33 27.76
N VAL A 98 -13.02 11.10 27.37
CA VAL A 98 -12.03 10.28 28.09
C VAL A 98 -10.82 9.93 27.23
N ARG A 99 -10.97 9.98 25.90
CA ARG A 99 -9.97 9.55 24.94
C ARG A 99 -8.75 10.47 24.99
N GLN A 100 -7.61 9.87 25.26
CA GLN A 100 -6.31 10.52 25.12
C GLN A 100 -5.78 10.31 23.70
N GLU A 101 -4.78 11.11 23.33
CA GLU A 101 -4.11 10.94 22.04
C GLU A 101 -3.42 9.58 21.95
N SER A 102 -3.38 9.03 20.74
CA SER A 102 -2.62 7.81 20.48
C SER A 102 -1.12 8.11 20.68
N PRO A 103 -0.33 7.22 21.32
CA PRO A 103 -0.58 5.81 21.60
C PRO A 103 -1.24 5.50 22.96
N TRP A 104 -1.52 6.52 23.79
CA TRP A 104 -2.02 6.34 25.17
C TRP A 104 -3.41 5.73 25.22
N THR A 105 -4.22 5.94 24.19
CA THR A 105 -5.48 5.21 24.00
C THR A 105 -5.58 4.69 22.57
N MET A 106 -5.73 3.37 22.42
CA MET A 106 -5.98 2.71 21.15
C MET A 106 -7.32 1.98 21.23
N MET A 107 -8.18 2.21 20.25
CA MET A 107 -9.50 1.60 20.20
C MET A 107 -9.67 0.87 18.87
N PHE A 108 -10.25 -0.32 18.94
CA PHE A 108 -10.69 -1.04 17.75
C PHE A 108 -12.00 -1.75 18.07
N ALA A 109 -13.10 -1.25 17.49
CA ALA A 109 -14.45 -1.65 17.84
C ALA A 109 -14.65 -1.60 19.37
N ASP A 110 -14.84 -2.74 20.02
CA ASP A 110 -15.04 -2.90 21.47
C ASP A 110 -13.74 -3.09 22.27
N ASP A 111 -12.63 -3.46 21.62
CA ASP A 111 -11.33 -3.59 22.28
C ASP A 111 -10.75 -2.19 22.51
N ILE A 112 -10.64 -1.80 23.79
CA ILE A 112 -9.99 -0.56 24.22
C ILE A 112 -8.69 -0.94 24.92
N VAL A 113 -7.60 -0.30 24.49
CA VAL A 113 -6.28 -0.41 25.08
C VAL A 113 -5.87 0.95 25.61
N ILE A 114 -5.61 1.00 26.91
CA ILE A 114 -5.11 2.17 27.62
C ILE A 114 -3.65 1.92 27.96
N CYS A 115 -2.79 2.90 27.68
CA CYS A 115 -1.37 2.91 28.00
C CYS A 115 -1.02 4.17 28.79
N SER A 116 -0.13 4.04 29.78
CA SER A 116 0.46 5.15 30.51
C SER A 116 1.81 4.75 31.10
N GLU A 117 2.59 5.76 31.51
CA GLU A 117 3.92 5.59 32.13
C GLU A 117 3.82 5.25 33.63
N SER A 118 2.73 5.62 34.30
CA SER A 118 2.48 5.34 35.72
C SER A 118 1.23 4.47 35.90
N ARG A 119 1.25 3.65 36.96
CA ARG A 119 0.14 2.77 37.32
C ARG A 119 -1.09 3.54 37.79
N GLU A 120 -0.88 4.59 38.56
CA GLU A 120 -1.93 5.45 39.10
C GLU A 120 -2.73 6.11 37.97
N GLN A 121 -2.03 6.58 36.93
CA GLN A 121 -2.66 7.17 35.73
C GLN A 121 -3.54 6.18 34.97
N VAL A 122 -3.15 4.91 34.96
CA VAL A 122 -3.94 3.85 34.31
C VAL A 122 -5.16 3.48 35.13
N GLU A 123 -5.05 3.38 36.45
CA GLU A 123 -6.20 3.15 37.33
C GLU A 123 -7.22 4.28 37.21
N GLU A 124 -6.75 5.53 37.22
CA GLU A 124 -7.59 6.70 37.02
C GLU A 124 -8.25 6.70 35.63
N SER A 125 -7.48 6.42 34.57
CA SER A 125 -8.00 6.37 33.20
C SER A 125 -9.01 5.23 33.02
N LEU A 126 -8.76 4.08 33.64
CA LEU A 126 -9.68 2.94 33.63
C LEU A 126 -11.01 3.30 34.28
N GLU A 127 -10.98 3.97 35.43
CA GLU A 127 -12.18 4.39 36.15
C GLU A 127 -12.96 5.47 35.39
N ARG A 128 -12.26 6.43 34.75
CA ARG A 128 -12.89 7.39 33.84
C ARG A 128 -13.59 6.69 32.67
N TRP A 129 -12.95 5.70 32.06
CA TRP A 129 -13.53 4.89 30.98
C TRP A 129 -14.73 4.08 31.46
N ARG A 130 -14.64 3.44 32.63
CA ARG A 130 -15.76 2.72 33.24
C ARG A 130 -16.97 3.63 33.40
N PHE A 131 -16.77 4.80 33.98
CA PHE A 131 -17.83 5.76 34.24
C PHE A 131 -18.46 6.33 32.97
N ALA A 132 -17.67 6.66 31.95
CA ALA A 132 -18.18 7.13 30.67
C ALA A 132 -19.03 6.06 29.95
N LEU A 133 -18.61 4.79 29.99
CA LEU A 133 -19.36 3.69 29.39
C LEU A 133 -20.64 3.39 30.19
N GLU A 134 -20.56 3.34 31.51
CA GLU A 134 -21.70 3.02 32.40
C GLU A 134 -22.80 4.09 32.35
N ARG A 135 -22.42 5.36 32.28
CA ARG A 135 -23.36 6.49 32.11
C ARG A 135 -24.26 6.34 30.89
N ARG A 136 -23.78 5.65 29.85
CA ARG A 136 -24.48 5.48 28.57
C ARG A 136 -24.99 4.05 28.37
N GLY A 137 -25.12 3.28 29.46
CA GLY A 137 -25.75 1.96 29.47
C GLY A 137 -24.84 0.80 29.09
N MET A 138 -23.52 1.00 29.00
CA MET A 138 -22.57 -0.06 28.65
C MET A 138 -21.70 -0.46 29.86
N LYS A 139 -21.36 -1.75 29.99
CA LYS A 139 -20.71 -2.29 31.21
C LYS A 139 -19.37 -2.96 30.94
N VAL A 140 -18.32 -2.51 31.59
CA VAL A 140 -16.97 -3.11 31.46
C VAL A 140 -16.93 -4.54 32.02
N SER A 141 -16.35 -5.48 31.26
CA SER A 141 -16.20 -6.88 31.68
C SER A 141 -14.97 -7.11 32.55
N ARG A 142 -15.17 -7.23 33.87
CA ARG A 142 -14.09 -7.54 34.84
C ARG A 142 -13.25 -8.78 34.49
N SER A 143 -13.89 -9.87 34.05
CA SER A 143 -13.20 -11.15 33.79
C SER A 143 -12.24 -11.13 32.59
N LYS A 144 -12.23 -10.03 31.83
CA LYS A 144 -11.35 -9.85 30.67
C LYS A 144 -10.50 -8.61 30.68
N THR A 145 -10.78 -7.72 31.63
CA THR A 145 -9.84 -6.71 32.05
C THR A 145 -8.54 -7.41 32.46
N GLU A 146 -7.57 -7.37 31.57
CA GLU A 146 -6.22 -7.89 31.79
C GLU A 146 -5.28 -6.70 31.92
N TYR A 147 -4.34 -6.81 32.86
CA TYR A 147 -3.34 -5.81 33.16
C TYR A 147 -1.94 -6.37 32.85
N MET A 148 -1.11 -5.65 32.09
CA MET A 148 0.28 -6.05 31.84
C MET A 148 1.24 -4.88 32.12
N CYS A 149 2.29 -5.13 32.92
CA CYS A 149 3.47 -4.27 33.01
C CYS A 149 4.50 -4.68 31.96
N VAL A 150 5.16 -3.70 31.35
CA VAL A 150 6.27 -3.93 30.41
C VAL A 150 7.56 -3.40 31.03
N ASN A 151 8.64 -4.19 30.97
CA ASN A 151 9.99 -3.83 31.44
C ASN A 151 10.17 -3.58 32.96
N GLU A 152 9.21 -3.95 33.82
CA GLU A 152 9.42 -3.97 35.28
C GLU A 152 9.96 -5.33 35.76
N ARG A 153 10.95 -5.31 36.67
CA ARG A 153 11.42 -6.52 37.36
C ARG A 153 10.31 -7.00 38.30
N GLU A 154 10.05 -8.31 38.30
CA GLU A 154 8.92 -8.95 38.97
C GLU A 154 8.64 -8.39 40.38
N GLY A 155 7.43 -7.86 40.54
CA GLY A 155 6.87 -7.41 41.83
C GLY A 155 6.55 -5.92 41.89
N SER A 156 5.38 -5.48 41.38
CA SER A 156 4.88 -4.11 41.65
C SER A 156 3.36 -3.95 41.40
N GLY A 157 2.59 -4.67 42.22
CA GLY A 157 1.21 -4.37 42.63
C GLY A 157 0.05 -4.40 41.61
N THR A 158 -1.15 -4.43 42.18
CA THR A 158 -2.42 -4.77 41.53
C THR A 158 -3.28 -3.53 41.26
N ILE A 159 -3.68 -3.33 40.01
CA ILE A 159 -4.68 -2.28 39.70
C ILE A 159 -6.03 -2.73 40.24
N ARG A 160 -6.79 -1.80 40.82
CA ARG A 160 -8.14 -2.07 41.27
C ARG A 160 -9.15 -1.52 40.28
N LEU A 161 -10.19 -2.29 39.99
CA LEU A 161 -11.38 -1.85 39.28
C LEU A 161 -12.56 -2.08 40.23
N GLN A 162 -13.26 -1.02 40.63
CA GLN A 162 -14.33 -1.11 41.64
C GLN A 162 -13.85 -1.73 42.98
N GLY A 163 -12.58 -1.51 43.35
CA GLY A 163 -12.00 -2.03 44.60
C GLY A 163 -11.50 -3.48 44.54
N GLU A 164 -11.72 -4.21 43.45
CA GLU A 164 -11.23 -5.57 43.23
C GLU A 164 -9.99 -5.60 42.32
N GLU A 165 -9.08 -6.54 42.55
CA GLU A 165 -7.83 -6.63 41.79
C GLU A 165 -8.03 -7.15 40.36
N VAL A 166 -7.43 -6.45 39.39
CA VAL A 166 -7.42 -6.84 37.98
C VAL A 166 -6.37 -7.91 37.72
N LYS A 167 -6.69 -8.87 36.85
CA LYS A 167 -5.80 -9.99 36.49
C LYS A 167 -4.52 -9.49 35.81
N VAL A 168 -3.37 -9.71 36.46
CA VAL A 168 -2.05 -9.42 35.90
C VAL A 168 -1.63 -10.52 34.91
N VAL A 169 -1.17 -10.13 33.72
CA VAL A 169 -0.71 -11.04 32.67
C VAL A 169 0.70 -10.67 32.17
N GLN A 170 1.48 -11.68 31.82
CA GLN A 170 2.82 -11.51 31.22
C GLN A 170 2.79 -11.48 29.69
N GLU A 171 1.61 -11.73 29.12
CA GLU A 171 1.39 -11.89 27.70
C GLU A 171 0.01 -11.33 27.35
N PHE A 172 -0.03 -10.40 26.42
CA PHE A 172 -1.22 -9.65 26.06
C PHE A 172 -1.54 -9.83 24.58
N LYS A 173 -2.79 -10.20 24.26
CA LYS A 173 -3.24 -10.40 22.87
C LYS A 173 -4.14 -9.26 22.43
N TYR A 174 -3.74 -8.55 21.39
CA TYR A 174 -4.49 -7.44 20.78
C TYR A 174 -4.54 -7.59 19.25
N LEU A 175 -5.75 -7.52 18.67
CA LEU A 175 -6.00 -7.66 17.22
C LEU A 175 -5.31 -8.87 16.56
N GLY A 176 -5.22 -9.96 17.32
CA GLY A 176 -4.59 -11.20 16.86
C GLY A 176 -3.07 -11.25 17.04
N SER A 177 -2.42 -10.16 17.43
CA SER A 177 -0.98 -10.10 17.74
C SER A 177 -0.74 -10.19 19.24
N THR A 178 0.34 -10.86 19.63
CA THR A 178 0.72 -11.07 21.03
C THR A 178 1.92 -10.22 21.38
N VAL A 179 1.82 -9.53 22.50
CA VAL A 179 2.89 -8.74 23.11
C VAL A 179 3.30 -9.42 24.41
N GLN A 180 4.60 -9.50 24.67
CA GLN A 180 5.14 -10.04 25.91
C GLN A 180 5.67 -8.88 26.78
N SER A 181 5.56 -9.00 28.10
CA SER A 181 6.06 -8.02 29.08
C SER A 181 7.56 -7.75 28.98
N ASN A 182 8.33 -8.74 28.50
CA ASN A 182 9.78 -8.65 28.29
C ASN A 182 10.18 -8.14 26.89
N GLY A 183 9.20 -7.78 26.04
CA GLY A 183 9.44 -7.33 24.66
C GLY A 183 9.92 -8.43 23.71
N GLU A 184 9.97 -9.70 24.13
CA GLU A 184 10.32 -10.80 23.24
C GLU A 184 9.18 -11.14 22.27
N CYS A 185 9.56 -11.64 21.09
CA CYS A 185 8.63 -12.00 20.03
C CYS A 185 8.59 -13.51 19.73
N GLY A 186 9.29 -14.34 20.53
CA GLY A 186 9.38 -15.78 20.30
C GLY A 186 8.03 -16.48 20.38
N LYS A 187 7.18 -16.11 21.35
CA LYS A 187 5.83 -16.69 21.46
C LYS A 187 4.92 -16.29 20.31
N GLU A 188 5.02 -15.05 19.86
CA GLU A 188 4.25 -14.56 18.71
C GLU A 188 4.59 -15.35 17.45
N VAL A 189 5.87 -15.57 17.18
CA VAL A 189 6.33 -16.38 16.04
C VAL A 189 5.79 -17.80 16.10
N LYS A 190 5.83 -18.46 17.27
CA LYS A 190 5.24 -19.79 17.46
C LYS A 190 3.74 -19.81 17.19
N LYS A 191 2.99 -18.79 17.63
CA LYS A 191 1.57 -18.67 17.33
C LYS A 191 1.30 -18.48 15.84
N ARG A 192 2.13 -17.73 15.12
CA ARG A 192 2.04 -17.58 13.65
C ARG A 192 2.33 -18.87 12.91
N VAL A 193 3.33 -19.64 13.36
CA VAL A 193 3.60 -20.98 12.85
C VAL A 193 2.39 -21.89 13.07
N GLN A 194 1.78 -21.86 14.26
CA GLN A 194 0.58 -22.65 14.56
C GLN A 194 -0.62 -22.21 13.70
N ALA A 195 -0.83 -20.91 13.50
CA ALA A 195 -1.87 -20.38 12.63
C ALA A 195 -1.67 -20.84 11.17
N GLY A 196 -0.42 -20.84 10.69
CA GLY A 196 -0.04 -21.42 9.41
C GLY A 196 -0.41 -22.90 9.31
N TRP A 197 -0.04 -23.71 10.30
CA TRP A 197 -0.41 -25.13 10.34
C TRP A 197 -1.92 -25.36 10.38
N ASN A 198 -2.67 -24.54 11.13
CA ASN A 198 -4.12 -24.63 11.16
C ASN A 198 -4.72 -24.31 9.79
N GLY A 199 -4.21 -23.29 9.10
CA GLY A 199 -4.57 -22.98 7.72
C GLY A 199 -4.24 -24.14 6.78
N TRP A 200 -3.04 -24.70 6.90
CA TRP A 200 -2.58 -25.84 6.09
C TRP A 200 -3.45 -27.08 6.28
N ARG A 201 -3.83 -27.42 7.52
CA ARG A 201 -4.72 -28.56 7.82
C ARG A 201 -6.11 -28.40 7.20
N LYS A 202 -6.64 -27.18 7.11
CA LYS A 202 -7.95 -26.94 6.46
C LYS A 202 -7.93 -27.24 4.96
N VAL A 203 -6.77 -27.09 4.31
CA VAL A 203 -6.58 -27.33 2.87
C VAL A 203 -5.73 -28.56 2.58
N SER A 204 -5.50 -29.42 3.57
CA SER A 204 -4.61 -30.59 3.41
C SER A 204 -5.15 -31.58 2.40
N GLY A 205 -6.47 -31.68 2.24
CA GLY A 205 -7.09 -32.51 1.19
C GLY A 205 -6.59 -32.15 -0.21
N VAL A 206 -6.43 -30.86 -0.50
CA VAL A 206 -5.90 -30.35 -1.79
C VAL A 206 -4.37 -30.42 -1.83
N LEU A 207 -3.71 -30.06 -0.72
CA LEU A 207 -2.25 -30.00 -0.68
C LEU A 207 -1.59 -31.39 -0.72
N CYS A 208 -2.24 -32.42 -0.17
CA CYS A 208 -1.72 -33.79 -0.17
C CYS A 208 -2.20 -34.63 -1.35
N ASP A 209 -3.13 -34.14 -2.18
CA ASP A 209 -3.62 -34.88 -3.36
C ASP A 209 -2.51 -35.02 -4.40
N ARG A 210 -2.20 -36.26 -4.82
CA ARG A 210 -1.19 -36.54 -5.83
C ARG A 210 -1.61 -36.12 -7.24
N LYS A 211 -2.91 -35.97 -7.51
CA LYS A 211 -3.45 -35.53 -8.81
C LYS A 211 -3.24 -34.04 -9.07
N ILE A 212 -2.99 -33.27 -8.01
CA ILE A 212 -2.85 -31.82 -8.09
C ILE A 212 -1.40 -31.43 -8.32
N SER A 213 -1.16 -30.60 -9.34
CA SER A 213 0.19 -30.16 -9.70
C SER A 213 0.85 -29.34 -8.58
N ALA A 214 2.18 -29.44 -8.47
CA ALA A 214 2.98 -28.71 -7.49
C ALA A 214 2.77 -27.19 -7.56
N ARG A 215 2.54 -26.66 -8.77
CA ARG A 215 2.25 -25.23 -9.01
C ARG A 215 0.94 -24.80 -8.35
N ILE A 216 -0.13 -25.60 -8.44
CA ILE A 216 -1.42 -25.32 -7.81
C ILE A 216 -1.29 -25.42 -6.29
N LYS A 217 -0.61 -26.46 -5.79
CA LYS A 217 -0.32 -26.60 -4.35
C LYS A 217 0.41 -25.38 -3.79
N GLY A 218 1.42 -24.90 -4.51
CA GLY A 218 2.12 -23.67 -4.16
C GLY A 218 1.23 -22.42 -4.21
N LYS A 219 0.31 -22.33 -5.17
CA LYS A 219 -0.70 -21.25 -5.22
C LYS A 219 -1.58 -21.26 -3.97
N VAL A 220 -2.13 -22.43 -3.60
CA VAL A 220 -2.96 -22.60 -2.40
C VAL A 220 -2.19 -22.23 -1.12
N TYR A 221 -0.93 -22.65 -1.01
CA TYR A 221 -0.05 -22.24 0.09
C TYR A 221 0.09 -20.72 0.17
N ARG A 222 0.38 -20.05 -0.96
CA ARG A 222 0.55 -18.58 -1.01
C ARG A 222 -0.74 -17.81 -0.68
N THR A 223 -1.91 -18.38 -0.93
CA THR A 223 -3.20 -17.71 -0.72
C THR A 223 -3.81 -17.96 0.67
N VAL A 224 -3.61 -19.14 1.25
CA VAL A 224 -4.26 -19.52 2.52
C VAL A 224 -3.27 -19.55 3.69
N VAL A 225 -2.14 -20.24 3.50
CA VAL A 225 -1.22 -20.58 4.60
C VAL A 225 -0.27 -19.42 4.90
N ARG A 226 0.36 -18.88 3.86
CA ARG A 226 1.34 -17.79 3.99
C ARG A 226 0.74 -16.53 4.62
N PRO A 227 -0.44 -16.02 4.23
CA PRO A 227 -1.01 -14.83 4.86
C PRO A 227 -1.27 -15.03 6.36
N ALA A 228 -1.69 -16.22 6.78
CA ALA A 228 -1.88 -16.56 8.19
C ALA A 228 -0.56 -16.54 8.99
N MET A 229 0.55 -16.95 8.36
CA MET A 229 1.89 -16.87 8.97
C MET A 229 2.43 -15.43 9.00
N LEU A 230 2.17 -14.64 7.95
CA LEU A 230 2.73 -13.29 7.80
C LEU A 230 1.98 -12.22 8.60
N TYR A 231 0.72 -12.45 8.95
CA TYR A 231 -0.11 -11.46 9.64
C TYR A 231 0.60 -10.87 10.86
N GLY A 232 0.77 -9.54 10.88
CA GLY A 232 1.34 -8.80 12.01
C GLY A 232 2.86 -8.83 12.11
N LEU A 233 3.56 -9.68 11.35
CA LEU A 233 5.03 -9.80 11.37
C LEU A 233 5.72 -8.56 10.79
N GLU A 234 5.03 -7.75 9.99
CA GLU A 234 5.52 -6.46 9.50
C GLU A 234 5.83 -5.48 10.63
N THR A 235 5.21 -5.66 11.80
CA THR A 235 5.46 -4.79 12.96
C THR A 235 6.45 -5.39 13.94
N VAL A 236 6.80 -6.69 13.83
CA VAL A 236 7.60 -7.41 14.83
C VAL A 236 9.07 -7.38 14.44
N SER A 237 9.95 -7.05 15.39
CA SER A 237 11.40 -7.16 15.23
C SER A 237 11.83 -8.62 15.38
N LEU A 238 11.97 -9.32 14.26
CA LEU A 238 12.43 -10.72 14.23
C LEU A 238 13.95 -10.80 14.36
N ARG A 239 14.43 -11.71 15.21
CA ARG A 239 15.84 -12.14 15.28
C ARG A 239 16.09 -13.26 14.25
N ASN A 240 17.35 -13.45 13.84
CA ASN A 240 17.76 -14.48 12.87
C ASN A 240 17.28 -15.90 13.24
N ARG A 241 17.29 -16.24 14.54
CA ARG A 241 16.75 -17.51 15.04
C ARG A 241 15.27 -17.69 14.74
N GLN A 242 14.46 -16.64 14.89
CA GLN A 242 13.01 -16.69 14.70
C GLN A 242 12.61 -16.68 13.23
N GLU A 243 13.36 -15.95 12.39
CA GLU A 243 13.22 -16.04 10.94
C GLU A 243 13.52 -17.46 10.46
N SER A 244 14.59 -18.08 10.96
CA SER A 244 14.90 -19.49 10.66
C SER A 244 13.79 -20.44 11.11
N GLU A 245 13.16 -20.21 12.26
CA GLU A 245 12.02 -21.03 12.74
C GLU A 245 10.82 -20.96 11.79
N LEU A 246 10.50 -19.76 11.28
CA LEU A 246 9.45 -19.54 10.28
C LEU A 246 9.77 -20.26 8.95
N GLU A 247 11.01 -20.17 8.48
CA GLU A 247 11.44 -20.85 7.26
C GLU A 247 11.42 -22.37 7.38
N VAL A 248 11.83 -22.92 8.53
CA VAL A 248 11.74 -24.36 8.81
C VAL A 248 10.29 -24.82 8.79
N ALA A 249 9.37 -24.03 9.35
CA ALA A 249 7.95 -24.33 9.30
C ALA A 249 7.39 -24.31 7.87
N GLU A 250 7.72 -23.29 7.06
CA GLU A 250 7.35 -23.20 5.65
C GLU A 250 7.84 -24.45 4.88
N LEU A 251 9.12 -24.79 5.02
CA LEU A 251 9.71 -25.91 4.30
C LEU A 251 9.09 -27.25 4.71
N LYS A 252 8.74 -27.43 5.98
CA LYS A 252 7.99 -28.63 6.41
C LYS A 252 6.65 -28.71 5.70
N MET A 253 5.85 -27.63 5.69
CA MET A 253 4.54 -27.60 5.02
C MET A 253 4.65 -27.89 3.52
N LEU A 254 5.65 -27.30 2.84
CA LEU A 254 5.88 -27.52 1.41
C LEU A 254 6.32 -28.96 1.12
N ARG A 255 7.24 -29.52 1.92
CA ARG A 255 7.69 -30.91 1.81
C ARG A 255 6.53 -31.89 1.93
N PHE A 256 5.68 -31.71 2.94
CA PHE A 256 4.46 -32.52 3.10
C PHE A 256 3.53 -32.42 1.88
N SER A 257 3.34 -31.21 1.35
CA SER A 257 2.46 -30.99 0.19
C SER A 257 3.00 -31.65 -1.09
N LEU A 258 4.32 -31.72 -1.24
CA LEU A 258 4.98 -32.35 -2.39
C LEU A 258 5.28 -33.84 -2.20
N GLY A 259 5.01 -34.40 -1.01
CA GLY A 259 5.33 -35.79 -0.69
C GLY A 259 6.83 -36.07 -0.58
N VAL A 260 7.64 -35.04 -0.32
CA VAL A 260 9.11 -35.13 -0.22
C VAL A 260 9.52 -35.28 1.24
N THR A 261 10.33 -36.28 1.54
CA THR A 261 10.86 -36.55 2.88
C THR A 261 12.24 -35.90 3.07
N ARG A 262 12.80 -35.99 4.29
CA ARG A 262 14.19 -35.59 4.54
C ARG A 262 15.22 -36.57 3.96
N LEU A 263 14.81 -37.82 3.73
CA LEU A 263 15.68 -38.88 3.20
C LEU A 263 16.00 -38.66 1.72
N ASP A 264 15.11 -38.00 1.00
CA ASP A 264 15.27 -37.70 -0.43
C ASP A 264 16.43 -36.72 -0.72
N ARG A 265 17.00 -36.08 0.32
CA ARG A 265 18.15 -35.15 0.25
C ARG A 265 17.98 -34.01 -0.79
N ILE A 266 16.74 -33.64 -1.10
CA ILE A 266 16.42 -32.55 -2.02
C ILE A 266 16.73 -31.19 -1.38
N ARG A 267 17.41 -30.32 -2.15
CA ARG A 267 17.74 -28.94 -1.76
C ARG A 267 16.48 -28.10 -1.55
N ASN A 268 16.51 -27.19 -0.57
CA ASN A 268 15.35 -26.38 -0.20
C ASN A 268 14.95 -25.38 -1.30
N GLU A 269 15.92 -24.85 -2.05
CA GLU A 269 15.69 -23.99 -3.22
C GLU A 269 14.86 -24.71 -4.29
N TYR A 270 15.14 -26.00 -4.52
CA TYR A 270 14.41 -26.79 -5.50
C TYR A 270 12.95 -27.01 -5.09
N ILE A 271 12.69 -27.35 -3.83
CA ILE A 271 11.33 -27.51 -3.27
C ILE A 271 10.52 -26.23 -3.46
N ARG A 272 11.12 -25.08 -3.15
CA ARG A 272 10.51 -23.75 -3.32
C ARG A 272 10.29 -23.42 -4.79
N GLY A 273 11.24 -23.73 -5.66
CA GLY A 273 11.15 -23.56 -7.12
C GLY A 273 10.00 -24.36 -7.72
N THR A 274 9.88 -25.65 -7.38
CA THR A 274 8.82 -26.55 -7.86
C THR A 274 7.43 -26.10 -7.43
N ALA A 275 7.30 -25.53 -6.23
CA ALA A 275 6.04 -24.93 -5.77
C ALA A 275 5.81 -23.49 -6.28
N HIS A 276 6.80 -22.86 -6.93
CA HIS A 276 6.84 -21.43 -7.27
C HIS A 276 6.64 -20.52 -6.04
N VAL A 277 7.25 -20.88 -4.91
CA VAL A 277 7.10 -20.19 -3.62
C VAL A 277 8.41 -19.51 -3.25
N GLY A 278 8.46 -18.18 -3.29
CA GLY A 278 9.65 -17.42 -2.83
C GLY A 278 9.90 -17.56 -1.33
N ARG A 279 11.10 -17.21 -0.83
CA ARG A 279 11.45 -17.33 0.59
C ARG A 279 10.54 -16.48 1.48
N LEU A 280 10.21 -17.02 2.65
CA LEU A 280 9.33 -16.33 3.60
C LEU A 280 9.97 -15.06 4.16
N GLY A 281 11.28 -15.07 4.46
CA GLY A 281 12.01 -13.89 4.96
C GLY A 281 11.92 -12.70 4.01
N ASP A 282 12.11 -12.93 2.70
CA ASP A 282 11.96 -11.89 1.68
C ASP A 282 10.54 -11.33 1.64
N LYS A 283 9.52 -12.18 1.86
CA LYS A 283 8.12 -11.74 1.94
C LYS A 283 7.80 -10.96 3.20
N VAL A 284 8.44 -11.27 4.34
CA VAL A 284 8.36 -10.42 5.54
C VAL A 284 8.98 -9.06 5.25
N ARG A 285 10.15 -9.02 4.59
CA ARG A 285 10.85 -7.77 4.23
C ARG A 285 10.02 -6.92 3.28
N GLU A 286 9.41 -7.53 2.26
CA GLU A 286 8.49 -6.87 1.33
C GLU A 286 7.26 -6.29 2.06
N ALA A 287 6.66 -7.05 2.99
CA ALA A 287 5.53 -6.59 3.79
C ALA A 287 5.92 -5.38 4.68
N ARG A 288 7.12 -5.41 5.29
CA ARG A 288 7.67 -4.30 6.07
C ARG A 288 7.87 -3.05 5.22
N LEU A 289 8.47 -3.17 4.05
CA LEU A 289 8.68 -2.04 3.13
C LEU A 289 7.35 -1.46 2.64
N ARG A 290 6.37 -2.32 2.34
CA ARG A 290 5.02 -1.88 1.97
C ARG A 290 4.34 -1.11 3.10
N TRP A 291 4.45 -1.61 4.33
CA TRP A 291 3.94 -0.94 5.53
C TRP A 291 4.64 0.40 5.77
N PHE A 292 5.97 0.44 5.67
CA PHE A 292 6.75 1.66 5.78
C PHE A 292 6.34 2.71 4.73
N GLY A 293 6.20 2.31 3.46
CA GLY A 293 5.74 3.21 2.41
C GLY A 293 4.32 3.73 2.66
N LEU A 294 3.44 2.93 3.27
CA LEU A 294 2.11 3.37 3.69
C LEU A 294 2.16 4.39 4.82
N VAL A 295 3.07 4.21 5.79
CA VAL A 295 3.30 5.18 6.88
C VAL A 295 3.84 6.50 6.34
N GLN A 296 4.81 6.46 5.41
CA GLN A 296 5.41 7.67 4.82
C GLN A 296 4.43 8.52 4.01
N ARG A 297 3.40 7.91 3.41
CA ARG A 297 2.35 8.63 2.68
C ARG A 297 1.31 9.32 3.57
N ARG A 298 1.31 9.08 4.89
CA ARG A 298 0.39 9.74 5.81
C ARG A 298 0.87 11.14 6.18
N GLU A 299 -0.02 11.97 6.69
CA GLU A 299 0.28 13.33 7.17
C GLU A 299 1.36 13.33 8.28
N SER A 300 2.09 14.42 8.43
CA SER A 300 3.20 14.54 9.39
C SER A 300 2.77 14.36 10.84
N GLU A 301 1.53 14.72 11.16
CA GLU A 301 0.93 14.59 12.49
C GLU A 301 0.42 13.16 12.76
N HIS A 302 0.31 12.34 11.72
CA HIS A 302 -0.17 10.98 11.88
C HIS A 302 0.83 10.16 12.72
N ILE A 303 0.35 9.52 13.79
CA ILE A 303 1.18 8.78 14.76
C ILE A 303 2.24 7.87 14.12
N GLY A 304 1.89 7.08 13.11
CA GLY A 304 2.85 6.22 12.43
C GLY A 304 4.08 6.98 11.90
N ARG A 305 3.91 8.23 11.44
CA ARG A 305 4.95 9.07 10.87
C ARG A 305 5.75 9.79 11.95
N THR A 306 5.09 10.42 12.93
CA THR A 306 5.72 11.10 14.08
C THR A 306 6.70 10.19 14.81
N TRP A 307 6.33 8.91 14.98
CA TRP A 307 7.13 7.94 15.72
C TRP A 307 8.13 7.17 14.83
N SER A 308 7.90 7.08 13.51
CA SER A 308 8.90 6.52 12.58
C SER A 308 10.19 7.35 12.54
N CYS A 309 10.08 8.66 12.76
CA CYS A 309 11.23 9.57 12.86
C CYS A 309 12.09 9.35 14.11
N GLN A 310 11.58 8.66 15.15
CA GLN A 310 12.31 8.35 16.38
C GLN A 310 12.94 6.95 16.38
N ALA A 311 12.46 6.03 15.53
CA ALA A 311 12.94 4.63 15.50
C ALA A 311 14.09 4.39 14.50
N GLY A 312 14.49 5.39 13.72
CA GLY A 312 15.66 5.34 12.85
C GLY A 312 16.96 5.48 13.64
N GLY A 313 17.37 4.43 14.34
CA GLY A 313 18.61 4.45 15.12
C GLY A 313 18.83 3.18 15.94
N LYS A 314 18.98 2.03 15.27
CA LYS A 314 19.64 0.85 15.85
C LYS A 314 20.33 0.06 14.73
N GLU A 315 21.54 0.50 14.37
CA GLU A 315 22.60 -0.43 14.01
C GLU A 315 23.41 -0.78 15.26
N GLU A 316 24.17 -1.85 15.14
CA GLU A 316 24.55 -2.78 16.19
C GLU A 316 25.49 -2.22 17.28
N GLY A 317 25.32 -2.77 18.49
CA GLY A 317 26.39 -3.03 19.45
C GLY A 317 27.24 -1.86 19.95
N GLN A 318 26.91 -1.36 21.16
CA GLN A 318 27.86 -1.25 22.27
C GLN A 318 27.12 -0.87 23.57
N ARG A 319 27.49 -1.53 24.66
CA ARG A 319 27.04 -1.25 26.03
C ARG A 319 27.90 -0.12 26.58
N GLY A 320 27.24 0.89 27.16
CA GLY A 320 27.77 1.76 28.20
C GLY A 320 28.70 2.89 27.73
N ASP A 321 28.12 4.04 27.40
CA ASP A 321 28.46 5.32 28.03
C ASP A 321 27.35 6.35 27.68
N GLU A 322 27.25 7.45 28.43
CA GLU A 322 26.22 8.50 28.28
C GLU A 322 25.85 8.79 26.82
N ARG A 323 24.59 8.56 26.45
CA ARG A 323 24.09 8.72 25.07
C ARG A 323 24.08 10.21 24.69
N THR A 324 25.09 10.66 23.96
CA THR A 324 25.06 11.95 23.29
C THR A 324 23.95 11.96 22.21
N PRO A 325 23.13 13.01 22.14
CA PRO A 325 22.06 13.12 21.14
C PRO A 325 22.64 13.19 19.72
N PHE A 326 22.10 12.38 18.81
CA PHE A 326 22.52 12.31 17.41
C PHE A 326 21.55 13.05 16.49
N PHE A 327 22.07 13.85 15.56
CA PHE A 327 21.29 14.60 14.59
C PHE A 327 21.77 14.35 13.17
N HIS A 328 20.83 14.34 12.21
CA HIS A 328 21.12 14.05 10.81
C HIS A 328 20.61 15.19 9.93
N GLY A 329 21.43 15.58 8.96
CA GLY A 329 21.12 16.60 7.98
C GLY A 329 21.70 16.26 6.61
N HIS A 330 21.27 17.01 5.60
CA HIS A 330 21.76 16.86 4.24
C HIS A 330 21.93 18.22 3.55
N VAL A 331 22.86 18.28 2.61
CA VAL A 331 23.18 19.47 1.80
C VAL A 331 23.61 19.03 0.40
N PHE A 332 23.32 19.81 -0.64
CA PHE A 332 23.72 19.45 -2.01
C PHE A 332 25.17 19.85 -2.28
N GLU A 333 25.92 19.01 -3.01
CA GLU A 333 27.19 19.40 -3.63
C GLU A 333 26.94 20.64 -4.51
N ASN A 334 27.86 21.60 -4.57
CA ASN A 334 27.67 22.91 -5.23
C ASN A 334 26.76 23.93 -4.54
N SER A 335 26.26 23.67 -3.31
CA SER A 335 25.55 24.69 -2.54
C SER A 335 26.45 25.89 -2.23
N PRO A 336 26.01 27.15 -2.45
CA PRO A 336 26.84 28.32 -2.20
C PRO A 336 27.21 28.45 -0.72
N PRO A 337 28.36 29.06 -0.37
CA PRO A 337 28.74 29.31 1.01
C PRO A 337 27.64 30.04 1.78
N GLY A 338 27.30 29.56 2.97
CA GLY A 338 26.21 30.07 3.80
C GLY A 338 24.88 29.35 3.62
N SER A 339 24.82 28.32 2.77
CA SER A 339 23.64 27.48 2.58
C SER A 339 23.32 26.70 3.84
N ARG A 340 22.04 26.62 4.19
CA ARG A 340 21.58 25.91 5.39
C ARG A 340 21.56 24.41 5.14
N VAL A 341 22.10 23.63 6.08
CA VAL A 341 21.95 22.17 6.09
C VAL A 341 20.50 21.81 6.42
N ASN A 342 19.83 21.12 5.50
CA ASN A 342 18.43 20.74 5.63
C ASN A 342 18.27 19.57 6.60
N GLY A 343 17.16 19.53 7.33
CA GLY A 343 16.91 18.53 8.38
C GLY A 343 17.62 18.79 9.71
N LEU A 344 18.62 19.68 9.74
CA LEU A 344 19.44 19.93 10.92
C LEU A 344 19.04 21.23 11.65
N SER A 345 17.90 21.17 12.36
CA SER A 345 17.43 22.24 13.25
C SER A 345 17.36 21.74 14.69
N ILE A 346 18.41 22.00 15.45
CA ILE A 346 18.59 21.41 16.78
C ILE A 346 18.01 22.36 17.84
N PRO A 347 16.96 21.98 18.59
CA PRO A 347 16.48 22.79 19.71
C PRO A 347 17.52 22.80 20.82
N GLY A 348 17.85 23.97 21.38
CA GLY A 348 18.81 24.09 22.49
C GLY A 348 18.44 23.28 23.73
N ARG A 349 17.16 22.93 23.92
CA ARG A 349 16.67 22.04 25.00
C ARG A 349 17.04 20.56 24.81
N ARG A 350 17.47 20.16 23.60
CA ARG A 350 17.89 18.77 23.28
C ARG A 350 19.40 18.60 23.29
N ILE A 351 20.13 19.69 23.47
CA ILE A 351 21.56 19.71 23.75
C ILE A 351 21.63 19.60 25.27
N ASP A 352 22.26 18.54 25.81
CA ASP A 352 22.28 18.29 27.25
C ASP A 352 23.15 19.35 27.96
N ALA A 353 22.53 20.50 28.23
CA ALA A 353 23.15 21.66 28.85
C ALA A 353 22.84 21.77 30.35
N GLN A 354 22.48 20.66 31.01
CA GLN A 354 22.08 20.69 32.43
C GLN A 354 23.24 20.85 33.41
N ARG A 355 24.49 20.87 32.96
CA ARG A 355 25.64 21.19 33.82
C ARG A 355 26.71 21.96 33.05
N TRP A 356 26.63 23.28 32.93
CA TRP A 356 27.88 24.07 32.92
C TRP A 356 27.68 25.58 33.17
N CYS A 357 28.43 26.09 34.15
CA CYS A 357 28.72 27.49 34.52
C CYS A 357 27.55 28.50 34.57
N SER A 358 27.19 28.93 35.79
CA SER A 358 26.23 30.02 36.07
C SER A 358 26.76 31.44 35.76
N GLY A 359 27.85 31.57 35.01
CA GLY A 359 28.52 32.86 34.79
C GLY A 359 29.21 32.93 33.44
N SER A 360 28.61 33.70 32.54
CA SER A 360 29.14 34.12 31.22
C SER A 360 28.99 33.10 30.08
N GLY A 361 28.52 33.60 28.93
CA GLY A 361 27.90 32.81 27.86
C GLY A 361 28.73 31.66 27.29
N ALA A 362 28.05 30.56 27.01
CA ALA A 362 28.59 29.41 26.29
C ALA A 362 28.60 29.67 24.78
N TYR A 363 29.69 29.28 24.10
CA TYR A 363 29.74 29.21 22.64
C TYR A 363 29.90 27.76 22.17
N LEU A 364 29.27 27.46 21.03
CA LEU A 364 29.26 26.13 20.42
C LEU A 364 30.40 26.04 19.40
N LYS A 365 31.17 24.95 19.44
CA LYS A 365 32.23 24.66 18.48
C LYS A 365 31.99 23.30 17.84
N LEU A 366 32.20 23.20 16.53
CA LEU A 366 32.22 21.90 15.85
C LEU A 366 33.60 21.28 16.00
N LEU A 367 33.62 19.98 16.24
CA LEU A 367 34.79 19.14 16.35
C LEU A 367 34.65 18.01 15.33
N GLY A 368 35.79 17.54 14.80
CA GLY A 368 35.82 16.46 13.81
C GLY A 368 36.41 16.92 12.47
N ASP A 369 36.78 15.93 11.67
CA ASP A 369 37.45 16.14 10.39
C ASP A 369 36.48 16.81 9.40
N GLY A 370 36.87 17.95 8.82
CA GLY A 370 36.00 18.74 7.94
C GLY A 370 35.05 19.69 8.68
N SER A 371 35.29 19.96 9.96
CA SER A 371 34.52 20.95 10.72
C SER A 371 34.68 22.38 10.19
N ASP A 372 35.79 22.69 9.50
CA ASP A 372 36.04 24.00 8.87
C ASP A 372 35.09 24.31 7.70
N ASP A 373 34.52 23.27 7.07
CA ASP A 373 33.56 23.40 5.98
C ASP A 373 32.16 23.81 6.44
N PHE A 374 31.92 23.88 7.77
CA PHE A 374 30.63 24.21 8.35
C PHE A 374 30.75 25.25 9.47
N ARG A 375 29.74 26.10 9.60
CA ARG A 375 29.61 27.06 10.70
C ARG A 375 28.28 26.91 11.42
N VAL A 376 28.35 26.94 12.74
CA VAL A 376 27.18 26.90 13.62
C VAL A 376 26.63 28.30 13.80
N PHE A 377 25.32 28.47 13.58
CA PHE A 377 24.60 29.70 13.85
C PHE A 377 23.48 29.44 14.86
N ALA A 378 23.49 30.21 15.96
CA ALA A 378 22.42 30.23 16.93
C ALA A 378 21.38 31.29 16.55
N HIS A 379 20.11 30.91 16.40
CA HIS A 379 19.05 31.87 16.10
C HIS A 379 18.59 32.57 17.39
N HIS A 380 19.01 33.82 17.57
CA HIS A 380 18.83 34.62 18.80
C HIS A 380 17.38 34.80 19.28
N GLY A 381 16.37 34.55 18.43
CA GLY A 381 14.95 34.67 18.80
C GLY A 381 14.20 33.37 19.18
N ARG A 382 14.77 32.17 18.97
CA ARG A 382 14.02 30.89 19.21
C ARG A 382 14.82 29.76 19.85
N GLY A 383 16.09 29.97 20.20
CA GLY A 383 16.90 28.93 20.87
C GLY A 383 17.15 27.68 20.02
N HIS A 384 17.19 27.81 18.70
CA HIS A 384 17.56 26.73 17.78
C HIS A 384 18.96 26.96 17.20
N MET A 385 19.71 25.89 17.09
CA MET A 385 21.00 25.81 16.43
C MET A 385 20.82 25.31 15.00
N GLN A 386 21.46 25.98 14.05
CA GLN A 386 21.48 25.61 12.63
C GLN A 386 22.93 25.53 12.14
N LEU A 387 23.16 24.64 11.19
CA LEU A 387 24.45 24.49 10.52
C LEU A 387 24.36 25.10 9.12
N LYS A 388 25.37 25.89 8.75
CA LYS A 388 25.53 26.46 7.42
C LYS A 388 26.86 26.02 6.82
N THR A 389 26.93 25.86 5.50
CA THR A 389 28.18 25.60 4.79
C THR A 389 29.08 26.84 4.83
N ALA A 390 30.39 26.65 4.96
CA ALA A 390 31.40 27.71 4.92
C ALA A 390 32.14 27.75 3.57
N SER A 391 32.25 26.60 2.92
CA SER A 391 32.84 26.36 1.60
C SER A 391 31.79 25.71 0.68
N VAL A 392 32.11 25.63 -0.62
CA VAL A 392 31.36 24.80 -1.56
C VAL A 392 31.80 23.35 -1.35
N LEU A 393 30.84 22.46 -1.13
CA LEU A 393 31.11 21.05 -0.86
C LEU A 393 31.11 20.26 -2.16
N ASP A 394 32.04 19.31 -2.25
CA ASP A 394 32.19 18.36 -3.35
C ASP A 394 32.01 16.93 -2.82
N ARG A 395 31.09 16.16 -3.41
CA ARG A 395 30.74 14.84 -2.90
C ARG A 395 31.79 13.80 -3.27
N GLU A 396 32.41 13.93 -4.45
CA GLU A 396 33.49 13.08 -4.95
C GLU A 396 34.70 13.13 -4.04
N GLU A 397 34.99 14.31 -3.49
CA GLU A 397 35.99 14.48 -2.43
C GLU A 397 35.49 13.93 -1.10
N ARG A 398 34.26 14.24 -0.68
CA ARG A 398 33.69 13.74 0.57
C ARG A 398 32.16 13.67 0.58
N ALA A 399 31.64 12.45 0.54
CA ALA A 399 30.19 12.21 0.54
C ALA A 399 29.50 12.32 1.92
N GLU A 400 30.27 12.23 3.00
CA GLU A 400 29.74 12.21 4.37
C GLU A 400 30.65 12.93 5.37
N TYR A 401 30.04 13.74 6.22
CA TYR A 401 30.68 14.42 7.34
C TYR A 401 30.07 13.94 8.66
N VAL A 402 30.92 13.46 9.58
CA VAL A 402 30.55 13.13 10.96
C VAL A 402 31.24 14.15 11.87
N LEU A 403 30.44 15.03 12.47
CA LEU A 403 30.88 16.16 13.27
C LEU A 403 30.34 16.01 14.70
N ASP A 404 31.14 16.40 15.69
CA ASP A 404 30.73 16.51 17.08
C ASP A 404 30.49 17.98 17.44
N VAL A 405 29.47 18.24 18.26
CA VAL A 405 29.17 19.58 18.79
C VAL A 405 29.67 19.65 20.22
N GLY A 406 30.62 20.56 20.45
CA GLY A 406 31.22 20.86 21.73
C GLY A 406 30.77 22.19 22.31
N LEU A 407 30.70 22.28 23.65
CA LEU A 407 30.43 23.52 24.38
C LEU A 407 31.73 24.07 25.01
N CYS A 408 31.98 25.37 24.88
CA CYS A 408 33.12 26.04 25.49
C CYS A 408 32.68 27.26 26.33
N CYS A 409 33.32 27.48 27.49
CA CYS A 409 33.14 28.65 28.35
C CYS A 409 34.27 29.66 28.13
N ALA A 410 33.95 30.96 28.03
CA ALA A 410 34.94 32.03 27.84
C ALA A 410 35.75 32.39 29.10
N GLY A 411 35.36 31.91 30.28
CA GLY A 411 36.02 32.23 31.56
C GLY A 411 36.98 31.18 32.12
N CYS A 412 37.07 30.00 31.50
CA CYS A 412 37.95 28.92 31.96
C CYS A 412 39.26 28.93 31.17
N ALA A 413 40.15 29.86 31.48
CA ALA A 413 41.48 29.95 30.90
C ALA A 413 42.50 29.17 31.75
N SER A 414 42.79 27.92 31.38
CA SER A 414 44.16 27.36 31.38
C SER A 414 44.21 25.95 30.79
N ALA A 415 44.91 25.86 29.66
CA ALA A 415 45.74 24.72 29.23
C ALA A 415 45.20 23.29 29.37
N GLU A 416 44.01 23.03 28.81
CA GLU A 416 43.60 21.83 28.06
C GLU A 416 42.10 21.99 27.81
N HIS A 417 41.68 22.10 26.55
CA HIS A 417 40.29 22.38 26.20
C HIS A 417 39.36 21.26 26.69
N VAL A 418 38.71 21.44 27.84
CA VAL A 418 37.60 20.58 28.28
C VAL A 418 36.41 20.90 27.40
N VAL A 419 36.34 20.26 26.23
CA VAL A 419 35.15 20.28 25.37
C VAL A 419 34.31 19.07 25.75
N SER A 420 33.20 19.30 26.45
CA SER A 420 32.22 18.23 26.62
C SER A 420 31.49 18.04 25.28
N ARG A 421 31.44 16.78 24.82
CA ARG A 421 30.66 16.39 23.64
C ARG A 421 29.19 16.43 24.02
N VAL A 422 28.42 17.29 23.36
CA VAL A 422 27.01 17.50 23.72
C VAL A 422 26.05 17.02 22.64
N ALA A 423 26.51 16.81 21.41
CA ALA A 423 25.76 16.16 20.36
C ALA A 423 26.70 15.64 19.27
N SER A 424 26.26 14.62 18.52
CA SER A 424 26.92 14.19 17.29
C SER A 424 26.01 14.47 16.09
N VAL A 425 26.59 14.90 14.99
CA VAL A 425 25.90 15.41 13.80
C VAL A 425 26.47 14.70 12.57
N ARG A 426 25.61 14.06 11.78
CA ARG A 426 25.96 13.54 10.45
C ARG A 426 25.36 14.41 9.36
N VAL A 427 26.18 14.84 8.42
CA VAL A 427 25.77 15.60 7.23
C VAL A 427 26.11 14.79 5.98
N ASP A 428 25.09 14.41 5.23
CA ASP A 428 25.27 13.74 3.93
C ASP A 428 25.30 14.79 2.82
N VAL A 429 26.29 14.70 1.92
CA VAL A 429 26.37 15.52 0.70
C VAL A 429 25.60 14.81 -0.42
N LEU A 430 24.56 15.47 -0.93
CA LEU A 430 23.68 14.95 -1.96
C LEU A 430 24.14 15.39 -3.35
N ASP A 431 24.11 14.43 -4.28
CA ASP A 431 24.35 14.57 -5.72
C ASP A 431 23.39 15.60 -6.36
N THR A 432 23.91 16.47 -7.22
CA THR A 432 23.10 17.45 -7.97
C THR A 432 22.85 16.97 -9.41
N ASN A 433 21.63 17.19 -9.90
CA ASN A 433 21.26 16.89 -11.29
C ASN A 433 21.85 17.95 -12.24
N ASP A 434 22.99 17.63 -12.84
CA ASP A 434 23.84 18.58 -13.55
C ASP A 434 23.73 18.49 -15.07
N HIS A 435 23.19 17.40 -15.62
CA HIS A 435 22.93 17.25 -17.05
C HIS A 435 21.43 17.23 -17.37
N GLU A 436 21.11 17.48 -18.64
CA GLU A 436 19.74 17.39 -19.14
C GLU A 436 19.62 16.25 -20.15
N PRO A 437 18.46 15.57 -20.22
CA PRO A 437 18.31 14.43 -21.11
C PRO A 437 18.31 14.85 -22.59
N ALA A 438 19.16 14.22 -23.39
CA ALA A 438 19.28 14.51 -24.82
C ALA A 438 18.73 13.38 -25.69
N PHE A 439 17.87 13.71 -26.66
CA PHE A 439 17.42 12.76 -27.68
C PHE A 439 18.55 12.44 -28.66
N ARG A 440 18.72 11.15 -29.00
CA ARG A 440 19.76 10.70 -29.96
C ARG A 440 19.45 11.04 -31.42
N HIS A 441 18.18 11.32 -31.74
CA HIS A 441 17.69 11.52 -33.10
C HIS A 441 17.03 12.90 -33.25
N ALA A 442 17.18 13.51 -34.43
CA ALA A 442 16.51 14.75 -34.80
C ALA A 442 15.01 14.53 -35.09
N ASP A 443 14.26 15.61 -35.37
CA ASP A 443 12.83 15.58 -35.72
C ASP A 443 12.50 14.47 -36.74
N VAL A 444 11.50 13.64 -36.43
CA VAL A 444 11.20 12.39 -37.15
C VAL A 444 9.92 12.55 -37.98
N LYS A 445 9.97 12.09 -39.23
CA LYS A 445 8.80 11.95 -40.11
C LYS A 445 8.53 10.47 -40.39
N ILE A 446 7.32 10.01 -40.11
CA ILE A 446 6.92 8.60 -40.22
C ILE A 446 5.72 8.51 -41.16
N THR A 447 5.77 7.58 -42.11
CA THR A 447 4.59 7.20 -42.89
C THR A 447 3.97 5.96 -42.25
N LEU A 448 2.71 6.07 -41.81
CA LEU A 448 1.99 4.98 -41.16
C LEU A 448 0.83 4.53 -42.05
N ASP A 449 0.66 3.23 -42.23
CA ASP A 449 -0.48 2.69 -42.97
C ASP A 449 -1.77 3.02 -42.20
N ASP A 450 -2.79 3.50 -42.89
CA ASP A 450 -4.03 3.91 -42.26
C ASP A 450 -4.87 2.71 -41.76
N ALA A 451 -4.52 1.48 -42.18
CA ALA A 451 -5.02 0.20 -41.66
C ALA A 451 -4.21 -0.36 -40.47
N THR A 452 -3.22 0.37 -39.94
CA THR A 452 -2.40 -0.12 -38.82
C THR A 452 -3.26 -0.41 -37.58
N ALA A 453 -3.12 -1.62 -37.01
CA ALA A 453 -3.88 -2.06 -35.85
C ALA A 453 -3.67 -1.16 -34.61
N LEU A 454 -4.73 -0.98 -33.82
CA LEU A 454 -4.66 -0.24 -32.55
C LEU A 454 -3.71 -0.92 -31.55
N ARG A 455 -3.09 -0.11 -30.70
CA ARG A 455 -2.09 -0.47 -29.68
C ARG A 455 -0.76 -0.99 -30.24
N SER A 456 -0.56 -0.90 -31.55
CA SER A 456 0.75 -1.14 -32.17
C SER A 456 1.77 -0.07 -31.76
N VAL A 457 3.03 -0.47 -31.69
CA VAL A 457 4.17 0.43 -31.46
C VAL A 457 4.57 1.04 -32.79
N VAL A 458 4.30 2.33 -32.96
CA VAL A 458 4.60 3.08 -34.20
C VAL A 458 6.05 3.52 -34.24
N TYR A 459 6.59 3.96 -33.10
CA TYR A 459 7.95 4.44 -32.99
C TYR A 459 8.47 4.34 -31.56
N LYS A 460 9.79 4.23 -31.38
CA LYS A 460 10.41 4.23 -30.06
C LYS A 460 11.38 5.40 -29.94
N VAL A 461 11.06 6.34 -29.05
CA VAL A 461 11.96 7.43 -28.69
C VAL A 461 12.91 7.01 -27.58
N ALA A 462 14.17 7.42 -27.73
CA ALA A 462 15.20 7.20 -26.74
C ALA A 462 15.99 8.50 -26.52
N ALA A 463 15.85 9.04 -25.31
CA ALA A 463 16.73 10.05 -24.76
C ALA A 463 17.80 9.38 -23.88
N LYS A 464 18.96 10.00 -23.79
CA LYS A 464 20.06 9.58 -22.92
C LYS A 464 20.39 10.73 -21.99
N ASP A 465 20.44 10.43 -20.71
CA ASP A 465 21.01 11.30 -19.69
C ASP A 465 22.40 10.79 -19.33
N THR A 466 23.31 11.71 -19.02
CA THR A 466 24.66 11.39 -18.55
C THR A 466 24.77 11.36 -17.03
N ASP A 467 23.71 11.73 -16.31
CA ASP A 467 23.65 11.62 -14.87
C ASP A 467 23.49 10.17 -14.40
N SER A 468 23.65 9.93 -13.10
CA SER A 468 23.63 8.60 -12.49
C SER A 468 22.45 8.40 -11.53
N GLY A 469 22.05 7.15 -11.31
CA GLY A 469 21.00 6.83 -10.33
C GLY A 469 19.61 7.36 -10.72
N LYS A 470 18.89 7.98 -9.76
CA LYS A 470 17.54 8.53 -10.00
C LYS A 470 17.55 9.76 -10.91
N ASN A 471 18.67 10.47 -10.95
CA ASN A 471 18.87 11.64 -11.81
C ASN A 471 18.91 11.21 -13.28
N ALA A 472 19.31 9.97 -13.58
CA ALA A 472 19.28 9.39 -14.93
C ALA A 472 17.92 8.78 -15.35
N GLU A 473 16.92 8.71 -14.45
CA GLU A 473 15.65 8.02 -14.75
C GLU A 473 14.70 8.94 -15.53
N LEU A 474 14.48 8.61 -16.81
CA LEU A 474 13.72 9.46 -17.73
C LEU A 474 12.23 9.13 -17.81
N ILE A 475 11.43 10.18 -17.91
CA ILE A 475 10.00 10.14 -18.20
C ILE A 475 9.72 10.83 -19.54
N TYR A 476 9.02 10.13 -20.43
CA TYR A 476 8.59 10.66 -21.73
C TYR A 476 7.14 11.13 -21.72
N TYR A 477 6.83 12.20 -22.45
CA TYR A 477 5.47 12.66 -22.67
C TYR A 477 5.34 13.47 -23.97
N ALA A 478 4.12 13.55 -24.52
CA ALA A 478 3.85 14.27 -25.77
C ALA A 478 2.92 15.47 -25.58
N LEU A 479 3.17 16.54 -26.34
CA LEU A 479 2.36 17.76 -26.42
C LEU A 479 2.24 18.23 -27.89
N PRO A 480 1.04 18.65 -28.37
CA PRO A 480 -0.25 18.51 -27.69
C PRO A 480 -0.68 17.04 -27.59
N ARG A 481 -1.54 16.73 -26.61
CA ARG A 481 -2.17 15.40 -26.52
C ARG A 481 -3.14 15.25 -27.68
N ASN A 482 -2.76 14.50 -28.70
CA ASN A 482 -3.46 14.42 -29.99
C ASN A 482 -4.52 13.31 -30.06
N GLY A 483 -4.82 12.61 -28.96
CA GLY A 483 -5.86 11.57 -28.89
C GLY A 483 -5.52 10.27 -29.62
N SER A 484 -4.94 10.38 -30.81
CA SER A 484 -4.57 9.27 -31.68
C SER A 484 -3.27 8.57 -31.27
N PHE A 485 -2.34 9.27 -30.61
CA PHE A 485 -1.06 8.71 -30.19
C PHE A 485 -0.80 8.89 -28.69
N TYR A 486 -0.25 7.86 -28.07
CA TYR A 486 0.13 7.88 -26.65
C TYR A 486 1.59 7.48 -26.50
N VAL A 487 2.37 8.32 -25.82
CA VAL A 487 3.77 8.03 -25.49
C VAL A 487 3.83 7.37 -24.12
N VAL A 488 4.36 6.15 -24.06
CA VAL A 488 4.51 5.40 -22.81
C VAL A 488 5.61 6.05 -21.96
N PRO A 489 5.29 6.54 -20.74
CA PRO A 489 6.22 7.40 -20.00
C PRO A 489 7.54 6.73 -19.59
N LYS A 490 7.59 5.40 -19.45
CA LYS A 490 8.80 4.67 -19.03
C LYS A 490 9.61 4.08 -20.18
N THR A 491 8.95 3.69 -21.28
CA THR A 491 9.61 2.96 -22.39
C THR A 491 9.92 3.85 -23.58
N GLY A 492 9.27 5.03 -23.68
CA GLY A 492 9.39 5.90 -24.84
C GLY A 492 8.70 5.33 -26.09
N GLU A 493 7.81 4.35 -25.94
CA GLU A 493 7.07 3.80 -27.09
C GLU A 493 5.88 4.69 -27.44
N VAL A 494 5.76 5.06 -28.71
CA VAL A 494 4.63 5.78 -29.28
C VAL A 494 3.62 4.75 -29.78
N LEU A 495 2.48 4.67 -29.10
CA LEU A 495 1.40 3.74 -29.41
C LEU A 495 0.30 4.43 -30.21
N LEU A 496 -0.27 3.72 -31.18
CA LEU A 496 -1.51 4.11 -31.85
C LEU A 496 -2.69 3.77 -30.93
N VAL A 497 -3.46 4.76 -30.49
CA VAL A 497 -4.59 4.58 -29.55
C VAL A 497 -5.93 4.80 -30.22
N ASP A 498 -5.97 5.57 -31.30
CA ASP A 498 -7.18 5.82 -32.09
C ASP A 498 -6.92 5.54 -33.57
N SER A 499 -7.98 5.24 -34.32
CA SER A 499 -7.88 4.92 -35.74
C SER A 499 -7.47 6.15 -36.54
N ILE A 500 -6.51 5.96 -37.45
CA ILE A 500 -6.07 7.00 -38.39
C ILE A 500 -6.61 6.79 -39.81
N LEU A 501 -7.55 5.84 -39.97
CA LEU A 501 -8.13 5.44 -41.25
C LEU A 501 -8.89 6.60 -41.90
N GLY A 502 -8.51 6.95 -43.14
CA GLY A 502 -9.14 8.04 -43.89
C GLY A 502 -8.72 9.47 -43.50
N LEU A 503 -7.74 9.66 -42.62
CA LEU A 503 -7.13 10.97 -42.39
C LEU A 503 -6.23 11.34 -43.56
N ALA A 504 -6.36 12.56 -44.07
CA ALA A 504 -5.53 13.07 -45.18
C ALA A 504 -4.39 14.01 -44.71
N SER A 505 -4.48 14.51 -43.47
CA SER A 505 -3.51 15.48 -42.93
C SER A 505 -2.49 14.81 -42.00
N PRO A 506 -1.21 15.18 -42.07
CA PRO A 506 -0.20 14.66 -41.16
C PRO A 506 -0.43 15.15 -39.72
N ILE A 507 -0.29 14.24 -38.77
CA ILE A 507 -0.44 14.51 -37.33
C ILE A 507 0.92 14.92 -36.77
N LYS A 508 0.98 16.12 -36.17
CA LYS A 508 2.21 16.71 -35.62
C LYS A 508 2.12 16.83 -34.10
N PHE A 509 3.11 16.30 -33.40
CA PHE A 509 3.25 16.46 -31.94
C PHE A 509 4.73 16.47 -31.54
N SER A 510 5.03 17.12 -30.41
CA SER A 510 6.36 17.16 -29.82
C SER A 510 6.46 16.18 -28.66
N VAL A 511 7.56 15.44 -28.57
CA VAL A 511 7.88 14.57 -27.45
C VAL A 511 8.97 15.21 -26.59
N PHE A 512 8.79 15.13 -25.28
CA PHE A 512 9.71 15.65 -24.27
C PHE A 512 10.21 14.51 -23.40
N ALA A 513 11.48 14.61 -22.96
CA ALA A 513 12.08 13.77 -21.95
C ALA A 513 12.38 14.62 -20.72
N ARG A 514 11.95 14.16 -19.55
CA ARG A 514 12.19 14.81 -18.26
C ARG A 514 12.83 13.82 -17.31
N ASP A 515 13.92 14.21 -16.69
CA ASP A 515 14.57 13.40 -15.67
C ASP A 515 13.76 13.37 -14.35
N ARG A 516 14.19 12.54 -13.43
CA ARG A 516 13.68 12.50 -12.05
C ARG A 516 14.65 13.12 -11.04
N GLY A 517 15.60 13.91 -11.53
CA GLY A 517 16.55 14.64 -10.70
C GLY A 517 15.88 15.81 -9.97
N TRP A 518 16.61 16.41 -9.03
CA TRP A 518 16.18 17.62 -8.34
C TRP A 518 17.28 18.69 -8.44
N PRO A 519 17.01 19.86 -9.03
CA PRO A 519 15.79 20.20 -9.78
C PRO A 519 15.65 19.35 -11.04
N SER A 520 14.41 18.96 -11.37
CA SER A 520 14.20 18.13 -12.55
C SER A 520 14.40 18.93 -13.82
N ARG A 521 15.25 18.48 -14.73
CA ARG A 521 15.50 19.15 -16.01
C ARG A 521 14.69 18.46 -17.11
N THR A 522 14.23 19.25 -18.08
CA THR A 522 13.49 18.77 -19.25
C THR A 522 14.32 19.06 -20.47
N GLY A 523 14.65 18.02 -21.22
CA GLY A 523 15.46 18.12 -22.43
C GLY A 523 14.74 18.82 -23.57
N ARG A 524 15.50 19.14 -24.62
CA ARG A 524 14.98 19.73 -25.86
C ARG A 524 13.86 18.88 -26.48
N GLN A 525 12.80 19.53 -26.95
CA GLN A 525 11.69 18.85 -27.63
C GLN A 525 12.14 18.18 -28.93
N MET A 526 11.55 17.02 -29.24
CA MET A 526 11.70 16.33 -30.52
C MET A 526 10.35 16.30 -31.24
N LYS A 527 10.27 16.83 -32.47
CA LYS A 527 9.03 16.86 -33.25
C LYS A 527 8.83 15.54 -33.98
N VAL A 528 7.61 15.02 -33.92
CA VAL A 528 7.17 13.81 -34.63
C VAL A 528 6.02 14.19 -35.56
N GLU A 529 6.20 13.89 -36.84
CA GLU A 529 5.20 14.08 -37.89
C GLU A 529 4.81 12.71 -38.47
N ILE A 530 3.57 12.29 -38.26
CA ILE A 530 3.04 11.02 -38.76
C ILE A 530 2.10 11.30 -39.92
N SER A 531 2.46 10.83 -41.11
CA SER A 531 1.68 10.97 -42.34
C SER A 531 0.94 9.65 -42.62
N PRO A 532 -0.41 9.63 -42.61
CA PRO A 532 -1.16 8.45 -43.00
C PRO A 532 -0.95 8.15 -44.50
N ARG A 533 -0.64 6.89 -44.83
CA ARG A 533 -0.52 6.42 -46.21
C ARG A 533 -1.80 5.67 -46.58
N GLN A 534 -2.55 6.21 -47.54
CA GLN A 534 -3.73 5.54 -48.09
C GLN A 534 -3.32 4.34 -48.94
N TRP A 535 -3.89 3.18 -48.64
CA TRP A 535 -3.77 2.00 -49.49
C TRP A 535 -4.62 2.16 -50.77
N PRO A 536 -4.11 1.91 -51.99
CA PRO A 536 -4.89 2.13 -53.20
C PRO A 536 -5.90 1.00 -53.42
N ALA A 537 -7.19 1.29 -53.23
CA ALA A 537 -8.28 0.48 -53.77
C ALA A 537 -8.64 1.02 -55.17
N ALA A 538 -8.16 0.35 -56.22
CA ALA A 538 -8.60 0.65 -57.58
C ALA A 538 -9.96 -0.01 -57.85
N LEU A 539 -11.04 0.76 -57.97
CA LEU A 539 -12.25 0.44 -58.76
C LEU A 539 -12.99 1.74 -59.18
N PRO A 540 -13.73 1.74 -60.31
CA PRO A 540 -14.20 2.93 -61.04
C PRO A 540 -15.41 3.63 -60.37
N PRO A 541 -15.76 4.87 -60.81
CA PRO A 541 -16.63 5.74 -60.02
C PRO A 541 -18.11 5.46 -60.31
N SER A 542 -18.89 5.17 -59.27
CA SER A 542 -20.33 5.41 -59.32
C SER A 542 -20.84 5.96 -57.99
N SER A 543 -21.41 7.16 -58.11
CA SER A 543 -22.42 7.77 -57.25
C SER A 543 -22.14 7.94 -55.76
N ARG A 544 -21.79 9.19 -55.42
CA ARG A 544 -22.05 9.90 -54.16
C ARG A 544 -22.95 9.13 -53.17
N LEU A 545 -22.38 8.70 -52.04
CA LEU A 545 -23.16 8.40 -50.85
C LEU A 545 -22.68 9.26 -49.68
N LEU A 546 -23.62 10.03 -49.16
CA LEU A 546 -23.53 10.85 -47.96
C LEU A 546 -23.03 10.03 -46.77
N ARG A 547 -22.24 10.70 -45.92
CA ARG A 547 -21.87 10.24 -44.57
C ARG A 547 -23.08 9.64 -43.84
N LYS A 548 -23.01 8.35 -43.53
CA LYS A 548 -23.76 7.75 -42.43
C LYS A 548 -22.77 7.10 -41.47
N SER A 549 -22.84 7.55 -40.23
CA SER A 549 -22.27 6.86 -39.07
C SER A 549 -22.75 5.41 -39.08
N ARG A 550 -21.84 4.44 -39.19
CA ARG A 550 -22.19 3.01 -39.18
C ARG A 550 -22.48 2.57 -37.75
N ALA A 551 -23.72 2.78 -37.32
CA ALA A 551 -24.30 2.16 -36.14
C ALA A 551 -25.78 1.86 -36.38
N VAL A 552 -26.09 0.98 -37.34
CA VAL A 552 -27.37 0.27 -37.42
C VAL A 552 -27.11 -1.11 -38.04
N LEU A 553 -27.18 -2.18 -37.25
CA LEU A 553 -27.29 -3.55 -37.78
C LEU A 553 -28.76 -3.77 -38.18
N GLU A 554 -29.06 -3.58 -39.46
CA GLU A 554 -30.26 -4.13 -40.12
C GLU A 554 -29.95 -5.56 -40.62
N PRO A 555 -30.94 -6.47 -40.74
CA PRO A 555 -30.74 -7.90 -40.50
C PRO A 555 -30.16 -8.75 -41.65
N SER A 556 -29.49 -8.21 -42.68
CA SER A 556 -29.15 -9.05 -43.85
C SER A 556 -27.95 -8.66 -44.71
N GLU A 557 -27.19 -7.60 -44.40
CA GLU A 557 -25.95 -7.32 -45.15
C GLU A 557 -24.72 -7.84 -44.39
N PRO A 558 -23.87 -8.67 -45.03
CA PRO A 558 -22.64 -9.13 -44.42
C PRO A 558 -21.69 -7.95 -44.19
N VAL A 559 -21.14 -7.87 -42.98
CA VAL A 559 -20.15 -6.84 -42.63
C VAL A 559 -18.78 -7.32 -43.08
N SER A 560 -18.18 -6.64 -44.06
CA SER A 560 -16.83 -6.94 -44.53
C SER A 560 -15.77 -6.18 -43.70
N VAL A 561 -14.78 -6.87 -43.16
CA VAL A 561 -13.66 -6.28 -42.41
C VAL A 561 -12.35 -6.85 -42.92
N SER A 562 -11.38 -5.99 -43.23
CA SER A 562 -10.06 -6.45 -43.67
C SER A 562 -9.07 -6.54 -42.53
N VAL A 563 -8.29 -7.63 -42.50
CA VAL A 563 -7.33 -7.94 -41.43
C VAL A 563 -6.00 -8.34 -42.05
N SER A 564 -4.89 -7.83 -41.52
CA SER A 564 -3.55 -8.23 -41.98
C SER A 564 -3.23 -9.66 -41.55
N GLU A 565 -2.58 -10.44 -42.43
CA GLU A 565 -2.03 -11.77 -42.10
C GLU A 565 -0.99 -11.71 -40.97
N ASP A 566 -0.26 -10.60 -40.88
CA ASP A 566 0.74 -10.33 -39.82
C ASP A 566 0.11 -9.96 -38.47
N ALA A 567 -1.22 -9.98 -38.35
CA ALA A 567 -1.89 -9.60 -37.12
C ALA A 567 -1.56 -10.57 -35.98
N ALA A 568 -1.01 -10.02 -34.89
CA ALA A 568 -0.59 -10.82 -33.74
C ALA A 568 -1.76 -11.57 -33.09
N ILE A 569 -1.50 -12.79 -32.63
CA ILE A 569 -2.45 -13.59 -31.84
C ILE A 569 -2.85 -12.78 -30.61
N SER A 570 -4.14 -12.82 -30.25
CA SER A 570 -4.79 -12.02 -29.21
C SER A 570 -5.03 -10.54 -29.55
N SER A 571 -4.81 -10.12 -30.80
CA SER A 571 -5.22 -8.79 -31.24
C SER A 571 -6.74 -8.71 -31.46
N VAL A 572 -7.33 -7.55 -31.16
CA VAL A 572 -8.76 -7.29 -31.34
C VAL A 572 -8.99 -6.74 -32.75
N ILE A 573 -9.81 -7.42 -33.54
CA ILE A 573 -10.20 -7.02 -34.90
C ILE A 573 -11.23 -5.87 -34.81
N MET A 574 -12.32 -6.10 -34.07
CA MET A 574 -13.40 -5.13 -33.89
C MET A 574 -14.24 -5.46 -32.65
N ASN A 575 -15.04 -4.48 -32.22
CA ASN A 575 -16.06 -4.68 -31.18
C ASN A 575 -17.47 -4.63 -31.79
N LEU A 576 -18.32 -5.58 -31.43
CA LEU A 576 -19.66 -5.76 -32.02
C LEU A 576 -20.76 -4.82 -31.47
N ASN A 577 -20.44 -3.97 -30.48
CA ASN A 577 -21.33 -3.08 -29.70
C ASN A 577 -22.77 -2.91 -30.23
N PRO A 578 -23.71 -3.81 -29.88
CA PRO A 578 -25.01 -3.83 -30.50
C PRO A 578 -25.97 -2.84 -29.78
N VAL A 579 -26.32 -1.77 -30.49
CA VAL A 579 -27.12 -0.63 -29.97
C VAL A 579 -28.50 -1.04 -29.44
N ARG A 580 -29.07 -2.16 -29.91
CA ARG A 580 -30.42 -2.63 -29.51
C ARG A 580 -30.47 -3.36 -28.17
N PHE A 581 -29.34 -3.78 -27.59
CA PHE A 581 -29.33 -4.59 -26.36
C PHE A 581 -28.74 -3.81 -25.19
N GLN A 582 -29.48 -3.67 -24.09
CA GLN A 582 -28.96 -3.05 -22.86
C GLN A 582 -27.90 -3.91 -22.16
N SER A 583 -27.93 -5.24 -22.37
CA SER A 583 -26.90 -6.17 -21.91
C SER A 583 -26.85 -7.40 -22.82
N ALA A 584 -25.89 -7.42 -23.74
CA ALA A 584 -25.71 -8.50 -24.71
C ALA A 584 -24.73 -9.58 -24.21
N SER A 585 -24.89 -10.79 -24.74
CA SER A 585 -23.94 -11.89 -24.68
C SER A 585 -23.67 -12.40 -26.09
N PHE A 586 -22.42 -12.73 -26.37
CA PHE A 586 -21.94 -13.06 -27.71
C PHE A 586 -21.43 -14.51 -27.75
N GLU A 587 -21.74 -15.21 -28.85
CA GLU A 587 -21.36 -16.60 -29.06
C GLU A 587 -21.03 -16.81 -30.55
N LEU A 588 -19.85 -17.34 -30.86
CA LEU A 588 -19.46 -17.68 -32.23
C LEU A 588 -20.16 -18.99 -32.62
N LEU A 589 -20.91 -18.98 -33.73
CA LEU A 589 -21.62 -20.15 -34.25
C LEU A 589 -20.89 -20.82 -35.42
N TYR A 590 -20.14 -20.06 -36.21
CA TYR A 590 -19.40 -20.58 -37.37
C TYR A 590 -18.11 -19.77 -37.57
N PRO A 591 -16.97 -20.43 -37.86
CA PRO A 591 -16.76 -21.90 -37.87
C PRO A 591 -16.77 -22.52 -36.46
N GLU A 592 -17.01 -23.84 -36.36
CA GLU A 592 -17.09 -24.55 -35.07
C GLU A 592 -15.75 -24.44 -34.31
N THR A 593 -15.86 -24.18 -32.99
CA THR A 593 -14.84 -23.61 -32.10
C THR A 593 -13.45 -24.25 -32.07
N GLU A 594 -13.27 -25.45 -32.61
CA GLU A 594 -11.96 -26.13 -32.64
C GLU A 594 -11.13 -25.79 -33.89
N SER A 595 -11.73 -25.17 -34.91
CA SER A 595 -11.08 -24.83 -36.19
C SER A 595 -11.02 -23.33 -36.50
N ALA A 596 -11.63 -22.48 -35.68
CA ALA A 596 -11.76 -21.05 -35.95
C ALA A 596 -10.48 -20.26 -35.60
N PRO A 597 -9.90 -19.47 -36.53
CA PRO A 597 -8.77 -18.59 -36.23
C PRO A 597 -9.16 -17.31 -35.50
N VAL A 598 -10.46 -17.12 -35.23
CA VAL A 598 -11.03 -15.98 -34.52
C VAL A 598 -11.97 -16.47 -33.41
N THR A 599 -11.97 -15.77 -32.27
CA THR A 599 -12.86 -16.00 -31.13
C THR A 599 -13.61 -14.73 -30.76
N VAL A 600 -14.78 -14.85 -30.12
CA VAL A 600 -15.55 -13.71 -29.62
C VAL A 600 -15.62 -13.70 -28.10
N ASN A 601 -15.34 -12.56 -27.47
CA ASN A 601 -15.51 -12.40 -26.04
C ASN A 601 -17.01 -12.31 -25.68
N ARG A 602 -17.45 -13.24 -24.82
CA ARG A 602 -18.86 -13.40 -24.42
C ARG A 602 -19.47 -12.18 -23.74
N GLU A 603 -18.67 -11.34 -23.09
CA GLU A 603 -19.16 -10.18 -22.32
C GLU A 603 -18.87 -8.84 -22.99
N SER A 604 -17.71 -8.67 -23.62
CA SER A 604 -17.33 -7.40 -24.26
C SER A 604 -17.75 -7.30 -25.73
N GLY A 605 -17.96 -8.42 -26.41
CA GLY A 605 -18.24 -8.43 -27.85
C GLY A 605 -17.01 -8.14 -28.73
N ASP A 606 -15.80 -8.27 -28.18
CA ASP A 606 -14.56 -8.15 -28.94
C ASP A 606 -14.30 -9.43 -29.77
N LEU A 607 -14.06 -9.26 -31.07
CA LEU A 607 -13.55 -10.31 -31.94
C LEU A 607 -12.02 -10.32 -31.88
N VAL A 608 -11.43 -11.45 -31.51
CA VAL A 608 -10.01 -11.62 -31.18
C VAL A 608 -9.40 -12.74 -32.01
N ILE A 609 -8.22 -12.50 -32.57
CA ILE A 609 -7.45 -13.52 -33.31
C ILE A 609 -6.93 -14.59 -32.35
N SER A 610 -7.29 -15.85 -32.56
CA SER A 610 -6.89 -17.01 -31.74
C SER A 610 -5.72 -17.81 -32.33
N SER A 611 -5.53 -17.76 -33.65
CA SER A 611 -4.39 -18.38 -34.35
C SER A 611 -3.87 -17.49 -35.48
N SER A 612 -2.68 -17.79 -36.00
CA SER A 612 -2.13 -17.09 -37.17
C SER A 612 -3.10 -17.15 -38.35
N LEU A 613 -3.29 -16.02 -39.02
CA LEU A 613 -4.04 -15.92 -40.26
C LEU A 613 -3.06 -16.14 -41.42
N ASP A 614 -3.44 -16.99 -42.36
CA ASP A 614 -2.62 -17.33 -43.52
C ASP A 614 -3.46 -17.15 -44.78
N ARG A 615 -3.14 -16.11 -45.56
CA ARG A 615 -3.94 -15.67 -46.70
C ARG A 615 -3.95 -16.70 -47.82
N GLU A 616 -2.85 -17.43 -48.00
CA GLU A 616 -2.69 -18.50 -48.98
C GLU A 616 -3.59 -19.70 -48.68
N THR A 617 -3.95 -19.89 -47.40
CA THR A 617 -4.79 -21.00 -46.96
C THR A 617 -6.28 -20.65 -47.07
N GLU A 618 -6.71 -19.53 -46.48
CA GLU A 618 -8.09 -19.05 -46.56
C GLU A 618 -8.13 -17.50 -46.68
N PRO A 619 -8.27 -16.95 -47.89
CA PRO A 619 -8.23 -15.49 -48.11
C PRO A 619 -9.52 -14.77 -47.71
N VAL A 620 -10.60 -15.52 -47.46
CA VAL A 620 -11.88 -14.97 -47.03
C VAL A 620 -12.46 -15.90 -45.96
N LEU A 621 -12.68 -15.36 -44.77
CA LEU A 621 -13.26 -16.11 -43.66
C LEU A 621 -14.65 -15.58 -43.33
N GLU A 622 -15.66 -16.44 -43.52
CA GLU A 622 -17.03 -16.15 -43.08
C GLU A 622 -17.22 -16.56 -41.63
N ILE A 623 -17.66 -15.62 -40.79
CA ILE A 623 -18.01 -15.90 -39.40
C ILE A 623 -19.46 -15.55 -39.12
N THR A 624 -20.11 -16.37 -38.30
CA THR A 624 -21.47 -16.09 -37.82
C THR A 624 -21.46 -15.96 -36.31
N VAL A 625 -21.87 -14.79 -35.80
CA VAL A 625 -21.97 -14.53 -34.37
C VAL A 625 -23.44 -14.44 -33.96
N LYS A 626 -23.78 -15.10 -32.87
CA LYS A 626 -25.06 -15.01 -32.18
C LYS A 626 -24.97 -13.99 -31.06
N VAL A 627 -25.93 -13.07 -31.05
CA VAL A 627 -26.09 -12.06 -30.00
C VAL A 627 -27.38 -12.34 -29.23
N GLN A 628 -27.30 -12.38 -27.90
CA GLN A 628 -28.44 -12.69 -27.01
C GLN A 628 -28.50 -11.75 -25.79
N ASP A 629 -29.68 -11.22 -25.48
CA ASP A 629 -29.92 -10.43 -24.26
C ASP A 629 -29.86 -11.30 -22.99
N LYS A 630 -29.21 -10.80 -21.93
CA LYS A 630 -29.13 -11.46 -20.63
C LYS A 630 -30.45 -11.42 -19.82
N ARG A 631 -31.45 -10.59 -20.18
CA ARG A 631 -32.69 -10.36 -19.37
C ARG A 631 -33.97 -11.10 -19.81
N GLY A 632 -33.88 -12.17 -20.61
CA GLY A 632 -34.94 -13.19 -20.64
C GLY A 632 -35.98 -13.16 -21.77
N LYS A 633 -35.76 -12.42 -22.86
CA LYS A 633 -36.41 -12.72 -24.15
C LYS A 633 -35.35 -13.07 -25.19
N ALA A 634 -35.39 -14.32 -25.68
CA ALA A 634 -34.44 -14.81 -26.67
C ALA A 634 -34.74 -14.17 -28.04
N HIS A 635 -34.06 -13.07 -28.35
CA HIS A 635 -33.87 -12.62 -29.72
C HIS A 635 -32.53 -13.14 -30.20
N ILE A 636 -32.56 -14.13 -31.10
CA ILE A 636 -31.36 -14.65 -31.76
C ILE A 636 -31.18 -13.83 -33.03
N GLN A 637 -30.23 -12.88 -33.01
CA GLN A 637 -29.76 -12.24 -34.23
C GLN A 637 -28.52 -12.99 -34.71
N ARG A 638 -28.58 -13.50 -35.95
CA ARG A 638 -27.43 -14.07 -36.67
C ARG A 638 -26.96 -13.02 -37.66
N SER A 639 -25.71 -12.60 -37.54
CA SER A 639 -25.09 -11.68 -38.49
C SER A 639 -23.91 -12.39 -39.15
N PRO A 640 -23.90 -12.53 -40.49
CA PRO A 640 -22.71 -12.95 -41.21
C PRO A 640 -21.69 -11.82 -41.25
N PHE A 641 -20.43 -12.14 -41.01
CA PHE A 641 -19.30 -11.23 -41.23
C PHE A 641 -18.32 -11.91 -42.17
N THR A 642 -17.72 -11.11 -43.04
CA THR A 642 -16.72 -11.55 -44.00
C THR A 642 -15.41 -10.88 -43.64
N LEU A 643 -14.41 -11.66 -43.24
CA LEU A 643 -13.05 -11.19 -43.06
C LEU A 643 -12.31 -11.34 -44.40
N ILE A 644 -11.73 -10.26 -44.92
CA ILE A 644 -11.08 -10.19 -46.25
C ILE A 644 -9.59 -9.88 -46.11
#